data_AF-A0A938MFL9-F1
#
_entry.id   AF-A0A938MFL9-F1
#
_cell.length_a   1.000
_cell.length_b   1.000
_cell.length_c   1.000
_cell.angle_alpha   90.00
_cell.angle_beta   90.00
_cell.angle_gamma   90.00
#
_symmetry.space_group_name_H-M   'P 1'
#
loop_
_entity.id
_entity.type
_entity.pdbx_description
1 polymer ?
#
loop_
_entity_poly.entity_id
_entity_poly.type
_entity_poly.pdbx_seq_one_letter_code
_entity_poly.pdbx_strand_id
1 'polypeptide(L)'
;MFVELKLTPPGGLSPMPVMLGVPFAEGALDSPEHVRLLDPSGQETPSQVSVMSRWLGGSVKWVRLEWICPGGGGEKAYRLEFGAGVKRADYPTKLRLRDEAQALEAATGALVLVRGKQTSSPFDRVLSSDGKALAEAGIVRVVDKDGKEWRSAENATESVVVESSGPIRATILCRSLLKRADSPAAYRCDTRVSVFAGLRLVKVNHTFQPVGGPETHELRQVALTLRLAARGGQSITFGGASEPHAVPAGPAYLIAKPDLTYALCVGEKTAVTGERAPGWMAADGLLVAVRDFWQLNQKSLEVSPDGALTIGLWSRHASTTLKMPRTRAVTHEVWLDFDPPLPVKQRAEDILTAKLPVVPPAYFCATRALGDLSPAPSRLCPEYDEKVNAAFARWQEREQKDVHAFGLNHYGDYILYNAYGRAYGYGANEYDAPHALFLQYARTGSPAFLNRAVAAARHMADMDVNHETGQMFFHGYGDGWDDHEHLRAIGGLDHTFGDGLLDYAFITGDPRGWEVALQVADAVQKYVGEGEDMTVCRSLMAGAERSLGWPLLLLVRYYEDTGDPKYLRSARKLADYLHHWATETEEELEKGRWLRTWLQDGCKTFMSSVVGEGLVRYHAVAKDPKATEALTAGIDWLVEKMWYPEYGGFMYEYNAFIPGHRDSFSPEMMTLQMLGYAYKVTKNPKYLRIGLDVLRRGGIGSDGKSFAMPTRNAPHFVAFLDQSGIDPKTAEPETKPPPPDPVKPERLELPGLTVRLTDAALAEAESAVLAEGIEAAVKPKAQASGDKALRVAGKGKGALHWTLRVPQAGDYLLALRYRCDHEKWPVMREAELLIDDAPIPGAANPTRLWYVNRRPTLKSEWDYGVPSTADSMPVPSRLGAGEHKVTLRDPQQVFDLDAVLLIPVTPEQAAELA
;
A
#
# COMPACT_ATOMS: atom_id res chain seq x y z
N MET A 1 12.41 -32.19 -15.19
CA MET A 1 12.94 -31.09 -14.36
C MET A 1 12.40 -31.26 -12.94
N PHE A 2 12.96 -30.57 -11.94
CA PHE A 2 12.37 -30.56 -10.61
C PHE A 2 12.61 -29.25 -9.86
N VAL A 3 11.79 -28.98 -8.85
CA VAL A 3 12.02 -27.95 -7.82
C VAL A 3 11.88 -28.57 -6.43
N GLU A 4 12.75 -28.19 -5.51
CA GLU A 4 12.67 -28.60 -4.10
C GLU A 4 11.75 -27.64 -3.34
N LEU A 5 10.72 -28.15 -2.68
CA LEU A 5 9.78 -27.39 -1.86
C LEU A 5 10.10 -27.64 -0.39
N LYS A 6 10.51 -26.59 0.32
CA LYS A 6 10.87 -26.69 1.73
C LYS A 6 9.67 -26.38 2.61
N LEU A 7 9.22 -27.36 3.36
CA LEU A 7 8.14 -27.20 4.33
C LEU A 7 8.72 -27.41 5.73
N THR A 8 8.59 -26.42 6.60
CA THR A 8 8.72 -26.64 8.05
C THR A 8 7.32 -26.87 8.60
N PRO A 9 6.90 -28.13 8.85
CA PRO A 9 5.64 -28.38 9.52
C PRO A 9 5.67 -27.69 10.90
N PRO A 10 4.54 -27.16 11.37
CA PRO A 10 4.43 -26.78 12.77
C PRO A 10 4.73 -27.99 13.67
N GLY A 11 5.24 -27.74 14.88
CA GLY A 11 6.00 -28.69 15.71
C GLY A 11 5.29 -29.95 16.24
N GLY A 12 4.27 -30.48 15.57
CA GLY A 12 3.43 -31.58 16.04
C GLY A 12 3.27 -32.81 15.13
N LEU A 13 2.74 -33.85 15.78
CA LEU A 13 2.76 -35.30 15.49
C LEU A 13 1.79 -35.77 14.37
N SER A 14 0.97 -34.90 13.78
CA SER A 14 -0.24 -35.33 13.04
C SER A 14 -0.34 -34.85 11.59
N PRO A 15 -1.05 -35.59 10.71
CA PRO A 15 -1.22 -35.20 9.32
C PRO A 15 -1.93 -33.85 9.13
N MET A 16 -1.43 -33.03 8.21
CA MET A 16 -1.98 -31.71 7.86
C MET A 16 -2.13 -31.56 6.34
N PRO A 17 -3.26 -31.03 5.85
CA PRO A 17 -3.39 -30.66 4.46
C PRO A 17 -2.46 -29.49 4.13
N VAL A 18 -1.78 -29.59 3.00
CA VAL A 18 -0.91 -28.53 2.47
C VAL A 18 -1.44 -28.14 1.09
N MET A 19 -1.48 -26.84 0.84
CA MET A 19 -1.86 -26.24 -0.44
C MET A 19 -0.85 -25.14 -0.76
N LEU A 20 -0.35 -25.13 -1.98
CA LEU A 20 0.64 -24.16 -2.43
C LEU A 20 0.43 -23.83 -3.90
N GLY A 21 0.59 -22.56 -4.25
CA GLY A 21 0.83 -22.14 -5.62
C GLY A 21 2.25 -22.36 -6.06
N VAL A 22 2.47 -23.08 -7.15
CA VAL A 22 3.80 -23.26 -7.75
C VAL A 22 3.82 -22.63 -9.14
N PRO A 23 4.72 -21.66 -9.39
CA PRO A 23 4.88 -21.06 -10.70
C PRO A 23 5.77 -21.91 -11.62
N PHE A 24 5.60 -21.73 -12.92
CA PHE A 24 6.42 -22.33 -13.98
C PHE A 24 6.79 -21.28 -15.03
N ALA A 25 8.02 -21.37 -15.54
CA ALA A 25 8.44 -20.54 -16.67
C ALA A 25 7.61 -20.87 -17.93
N GLU A 26 7.49 -19.89 -18.82
CA GLU A 26 6.83 -20.11 -20.11
C GLU A 26 7.48 -21.26 -20.88
N GLY A 27 6.66 -22.20 -21.35
CA GLY A 27 7.10 -23.41 -22.05
C GLY A 27 7.63 -24.53 -21.16
N ALA A 28 7.77 -24.34 -19.84
CA ALA A 28 8.34 -25.36 -18.95
C ALA A 28 7.36 -26.49 -18.60
N LEU A 29 6.06 -26.21 -18.63
CA LEU A 29 5.00 -27.18 -18.34
C LEU A 29 3.82 -26.98 -19.29
N ASP A 30 3.43 -28.03 -19.99
CA ASP A 30 2.31 -28.07 -20.94
C ASP A 30 1.00 -28.49 -20.26
N SER A 31 1.07 -29.50 -19.37
CA SER A 31 -0.07 -30.14 -18.74
C SER A 31 0.12 -30.36 -17.23
N PRO A 32 -0.90 -30.14 -16.38
CA PRO A 32 -0.84 -30.49 -14.96
C PRO A 32 -0.69 -32.00 -14.70
N GLU A 33 -0.91 -32.86 -15.70
CA GLU A 33 -0.69 -34.30 -15.59
C GLU A 33 0.79 -34.68 -15.59
N HIS A 34 1.64 -33.78 -16.09
CA HIS A 34 3.09 -33.96 -16.15
C HIS A 34 3.79 -33.43 -14.90
N VAL A 35 3.16 -33.61 -13.74
CA VAL A 35 3.63 -33.12 -12.44
C VAL A 35 3.41 -34.20 -11.37
N ARG A 36 4.46 -34.56 -10.63
CA ARG A 36 4.37 -35.45 -9.46
C ARG A 36 5.19 -34.91 -8.29
N LEU A 37 4.77 -35.24 -7.08
CA LEU A 37 5.44 -34.85 -5.85
C LEU A 37 6.13 -36.06 -5.22
N LEU A 38 7.40 -35.92 -4.87
CA LEU A 38 8.15 -36.91 -4.10
C LEU A 38 8.37 -36.40 -2.67
N ASP A 39 8.28 -37.29 -1.70
CA ASP A 39 8.59 -37.02 -0.30
C ASP A 39 10.11 -36.96 -0.04
N PRO A 40 10.55 -36.62 1.18
CA PRO A 40 11.99 -36.57 1.51
C PRO A 40 12.74 -37.91 1.35
N SER A 41 12.03 -39.05 1.28
CA SER A 41 12.63 -40.37 1.01
C SER A 41 12.76 -40.67 -0.49
N GLY A 42 12.26 -39.79 -1.36
CA GLY A 42 12.23 -39.97 -2.81
C GLY A 42 11.06 -40.81 -3.31
N GLN A 43 10.09 -41.14 -2.45
CA GLN A 43 8.89 -41.88 -2.83
C GLN A 43 7.80 -40.92 -3.30
N GLU A 44 7.04 -41.33 -4.33
CA GLU A 44 5.93 -40.52 -4.83
C GLU A 44 4.83 -40.43 -3.76
N THR A 45 4.39 -39.20 -3.47
CA THR A 45 3.33 -38.94 -2.49
C THR A 45 2.03 -38.55 -3.19
N PRO A 46 0.88 -39.07 -2.73
CA PRO A 46 -0.42 -38.70 -3.26
C PRO A 46 -0.59 -37.18 -3.29
N SER A 47 -0.87 -36.65 -4.49
CA SER A 47 -1.01 -35.22 -4.71
C SER A 47 -2.14 -34.92 -5.69
N GLN A 48 -2.69 -33.72 -5.56
CA GLN A 48 -3.71 -33.16 -6.42
C GLN A 48 -3.16 -31.86 -7.03
N VAL A 49 -3.27 -31.72 -8.34
CA VAL A 49 -2.72 -30.59 -9.11
C VAL A 49 -3.84 -30.00 -9.96
N SER A 50 -4.01 -28.68 -9.90
CA SER A 50 -4.97 -27.96 -10.76
C SER A 50 -4.34 -26.69 -11.32
N VAL A 51 -4.62 -26.36 -12.58
CA VAL A 51 -4.11 -25.14 -13.22
C VAL A 51 -4.88 -23.93 -12.68
N MET A 52 -4.16 -22.89 -12.29
CA MET A 52 -4.77 -21.60 -11.88
C MET A 52 -4.67 -20.55 -12.98
N SER A 53 -3.55 -20.50 -13.71
CA SER A 53 -3.42 -19.66 -14.91
C SER A 53 -2.40 -20.22 -15.90
N ARG A 54 -2.46 -19.71 -17.12
CA ARG A 54 -1.58 -20.08 -18.24
C ARG A 54 -0.89 -18.83 -18.77
N TRP A 55 0.30 -19.02 -19.33
CA TRP A 55 0.92 -18.01 -20.19
C TRP A 55 0.06 -17.81 -21.43
N LEU A 56 0.14 -16.63 -22.05
CA LEU A 56 -0.57 -16.35 -23.31
C LEU A 56 -0.20 -17.33 -24.44
N GLY A 57 1.00 -17.91 -24.39
CA GLY A 57 1.43 -19.02 -25.26
C GLY A 57 0.80 -20.39 -24.95
N GLY A 58 -0.08 -20.49 -23.95
CA GLY A 58 -0.85 -21.69 -23.60
C GLY A 58 -0.20 -22.62 -22.57
N SER A 59 1.12 -22.52 -22.36
CA SER A 59 1.82 -23.28 -21.31
C SER A 59 1.34 -22.89 -19.90
N VAL A 60 1.42 -23.81 -18.94
CA VAL A 60 0.99 -23.60 -17.56
C VAL A 60 1.89 -22.56 -16.90
N LYS A 61 1.29 -21.52 -16.30
CA LYS A 61 2.00 -20.48 -15.55
C LYS A 61 1.97 -20.77 -14.05
N TRP A 62 0.80 -21.15 -13.55
CA TRP A 62 0.59 -21.46 -12.14
C TRP A 62 -0.22 -22.74 -11.96
N VAL A 63 0.20 -23.60 -11.04
CA VAL A 63 -0.63 -24.69 -10.52
C VAL A 63 -0.87 -24.52 -9.03
N ARG A 64 -2.03 -24.96 -8.58
CA ARG A 64 -2.29 -25.28 -7.18
C ARG A 64 -1.90 -26.73 -6.96
N LEU A 65 -0.93 -26.95 -6.07
CA LEU A 65 -0.45 -28.24 -5.61
C LEU A 65 -0.98 -28.53 -4.20
N GLU A 66 -1.53 -29.73 -4.00
CA GLU A 66 -2.18 -30.11 -2.76
C GLU A 66 -1.79 -31.54 -2.35
N TRP A 67 -1.49 -31.75 -1.07
CA TRP A 67 -1.21 -33.08 -0.51
C TRP A 67 -1.47 -33.10 1.00
N ILE A 68 -1.40 -34.29 1.60
CA ILE A 68 -1.41 -34.44 3.06
C ILE A 68 0.01 -34.64 3.53
N CYS A 69 0.57 -33.68 4.27
CA CYS A 69 1.85 -33.86 4.96
C CYS A 69 1.61 -34.74 6.20
N PRO A 70 2.31 -35.87 6.38
CA PRO A 70 2.02 -36.83 7.47
C PRO A 70 2.32 -36.33 8.90
N GLY A 71 2.76 -35.07 9.08
CA GLY A 71 3.18 -34.54 10.38
C GLY A 71 4.60 -34.95 10.76
N GLY A 72 5.07 -34.53 11.94
CA GLY A 72 6.45 -34.76 12.40
C GLY A 72 7.32 -33.51 12.21
N GLY A 73 8.15 -33.23 13.23
CA GLY A 73 8.96 -32.03 13.31
C GLY A 73 10.13 -31.99 12.32
N GLY A 74 10.74 -30.81 12.21
CA GLY A 74 11.88 -30.56 11.33
C GLY A 74 11.49 -30.12 9.91
N GLU A 75 12.43 -29.48 9.21
CA GLU A 75 12.23 -29.12 7.79
C GLU A 75 12.16 -30.38 6.93
N LYS A 76 11.21 -30.39 5.98
CA LYS A 76 11.00 -31.45 5.00
C LYS A 76 11.20 -30.88 3.60
N ALA A 77 12.08 -31.51 2.83
CA ALA A 77 12.33 -31.19 1.43
C ALA A 77 11.51 -32.15 0.55
N TYR A 78 10.43 -31.64 -0.04
CA TYR A 78 9.68 -32.37 -1.07
C TYR A 78 10.27 -32.04 -2.44
N ARG A 79 10.23 -32.97 -3.39
CA ARG A 79 10.66 -32.73 -4.77
C ARG A 79 9.46 -32.73 -5.70
N LEU A 80 9.15 -31.60 -6.31
CA LEU A 80 8.16 -31.50 -7.36
C LEU A 80 8.84 -31.74 -8.71
N GLU A 81 8.61 -32.91 -9.30
CA GLU A 81 9.11 -33.23 -10.63
C GLU A 81 8.07 -32.86 -11.69
N PHE A 82 8.55 -32.31 -12.82
CA PHE A 82 7.68 -31.87 -13.91
C PHE A 82 8.33 -31.97 -15.30
N GLY A 83 7.48 -31.99 -16.33
CA GLY A 83 7.83 -32.01 -17.75
C GLY A 83 7.33 -33.26 -18.47
N ALA A 84 7.35 -33.29 -19.81
CA ALA A 84 6.66 -34.30 -20.64
C ALA A 84 6.96 -35.79 -20.33
N GLY A 85 8.10 -36.10 -19.71
CA GLY A 85 8.45 -37.47 -19.28
C GLY A 85 7.96 -37.84 -17.88
N VAL A 86 7.32 -36.93 -17.17
CA VAL A 86 6.80 -37.14 -15.81
C VAL A 86 5.35 -37.60 -15.91
N LYS A 87 5.03 -38.69 -15.21
CA LYS A 87 3.66 -39.16 -15.05
C LYS A 87 3.39 -39.35 -13.57
N ARG A 88 2.35 -38.71 -13.07
CA ARG A 88 1.84 -38.92 -11.71
C ARG A 88 1.15 -40.28 -11.63
N ALA A 89 1.41 -41.03 -10.56
CA ALA A 89 0.74 -42.28 -10.30
C ALA A 89 -0.75 -42.05 -9.97
N ASP A 90 -1.59 -43.02 -10.29
CA ASP A 90 -2.95 -43.06 -9.79
C ASP A 90 -2.92 -43.50 -8.32
N TYR A 91 -3.71 -42.81 -7.48
CA TYR A 91 -3.79 -43.12 -6.05
C TYR A 91 -5.20 -43.54 -5.67
N PRO A 92 -5.37 -44.65 -4.94
CA PRO A 92 -6.68 -45.02 -4.40
C PRO A 92 -7.05 -44.02 -3.31
N THR A 93 -8.07 -43.21 -3.55
CA THR A 93 -8.63 -42.29 -2.55
C THR A 93 -9.93 -42.82 -1.97
N LYS A 94 -10.10 -42.63 -0.67
CA LYS A 94 -11.39 -42.81 0.02
C LYS A 94 -12.24 -41.54 -0.02
N LEU A 95 -11.68 -40.41 -0.48
CA LEU A 95 -12.43 -39.18 -0.64
C LEU A 95 -13.43 -39.34 -1.80
N ARG A 96 -14.72 -39.23 -1.48
CA ARG A 96 -15.82 -39.32 -2.43
C ARG A 96 -16.76 -38.14 -2.20
N LEU A 97 -17.08 -37.44 -3.28
CA LEU A 97 -18.14 -36.44 -3.29
C LEU A 97 -19.32 -37.01 -4.09
N ARG A 98 -20.51 -37.07 -3.48
CA ARG A 98 -21.76 -37.45 -4.13
C ARG A 98 -22.66 -36.24 -4.23
N ASP A 99 -23.14 -36.00 -5.44
CA ASP A 99 -24.07 -34.93 -5.74
C ASP A 99 -25.48 -35.50 -5.90
N GLU A 100 -26.23 -35.51 -4.80
CA GLU A 100 -27.60 -36.03 -4.75
C GLU A 100 -28.61 -34.91 -5.05
N ALA A 101 -29.86 -35.27 -5.33
CA ALA A 101 -30.90 -34.29 -5.69
C ALA A 101 -31.11 -33.20 -4.62
N GLN A 102 -31.00 -33.54 -3.34
CA GLN A 102 -31.29 -32.65 -2.21
C GLN A 102 -30.05 -32.19 -1.43
N ALA A 103 -28.91 -32.86 -1.58
CA ALA A 103 -27.71 -32.61 -0.78
C ALA A 103 -26.42 -33.03 -1.51
N LEU A 104 -25.31 -32.45 -1.08
CA LEU A 104 -23.96 -32.93 -1.34
C LEU A 104 -23.47 -33.75 -0.14
N GLU A 105 -22.87 -34.90 -0.41
CA GLU A 105 -22.21 -35.72 0.62
C GLU A 105 -20.73 -35.88 0.30
N ALA A 106 -19.87 -35.45 1.22
CA ALA A 106 -18.42 -35.55 1.11
C ALA A 106 -17.89 -36.54 2.15
N ALA A 107 -17.55 -37.75 1.71
CA ALA A 107 -16.98 -38.81 2.55
C ALA A 107 -15.45 -38.80 2.43
N THR A 108 -14.72 -38.56 3.52
CA THR A 108 -13.24 -38.52 3.52
C THR A 108 -12.59 -39.88 3.70
N GLY A 109 -13.37 -40.89 4.06
CA GLY A 109 -12.90 -42.17 4.60
C GLY A 109 -12.74 -42.18 6.13
N ALA A 110 -12.72 -41.01 6.77
CA ALA A 110 -12.68 -40.87 8.23
C ALA A 110 -13.94 -40.19 8.82
N LEU A 111 -14.59 -39.33 8.02
CA LEU A 111 -15.92 -38.75 8.30
C LEU A 111 -16.76 -38.63 7.02
N VAL A 112 -18.04 -38.34 7.17
CA VAL A 112 -18.96 -37.94 6.10
C VAL A 112 -19.59 -36.61 6.46
N LEU A 113 -19.40 -35.60 5.61
CA LEU A 113 -20.05 -34.29 5.74
C LEU A 113 -21.23 -34.21 4.77
N VAL A 114 -22.41 -33.88 5.28
CA VAL A 114 -23.64 -33.73 4.51
C VAL A 114 -24.05 -32.27 4.47
N ARG A 115 -24.32 -31.79 3.26
CA ARG A 115 -24.69 -30.41 2.99
C ARG A 115 -25.87 -30.32 2.03
N GLY A 116 -27.03 -29.94 2.55
CA GLY A 116 -28.26 -29.73 1.80
C GLY A 116 -28.19 -28.55 0.84
N LYS A 117 -28.92 -28.65 -0.27
CA LYS A 117 -28.89 -27.65 -1.35
C LYS A 117 -29.82 -26.46 -1.11
N GLN A 118 -30.66 -26.51 -0.07
CA GLN A 118 -31.71 -25.51 0.19
C GLN A 118 -31.53 -24.75 1.51
N THR A 119 -30.67 -25.19 2.41
CA THR A 119 -30.47 -24.52 3.72
C THR A 119 -29.33 -23.52 3.64
N SER A 120 -29.31 -22.44 4.41
CA SER A 120 -28.15 -21.51 4.49
C SER A 120 -27.15 -21.85 5.62
N SER A 121 -27.11 -23.11 6.03
CA SER A 121 -26.15 -23.64 7.00
C SER A 121 -24.80 -23.98 6.34
N PRO A 122 -23.64 -23.82 7.00
CA PRO A 122 -22.36 -24.27 6.45
C PRO A 122 -22.31 -25.77 6.15
N PHE A 123 -22.96 -26.57 6.99
CA PHE A 123 -23.21 -28.00 6.81
C PHE A 123 -24.44 -28.38 7.63
N ASP A 124 -25.13 -29.44 7.22
CA ASP A 124 -26.29 -29.93 7.96
C ASP A 124 -25.89 -31.03 8.91
N ARG A 125 -25.02 -31.97 8.52
CA ARG A 125 -24.58 -33.05 9.41
C ARG A 125 -23.12 -33.42 9.18
N VAL A 126 -22.46 -33.87 10.24
CA VAL A 126 -21.16 -34.55 10.16
C VAL A 126 -21.30 -35.89 10.87
N LEU A 127 -20.94 -36.96 10.17
CA LEU A 127 -20.98 -38.34 10.66
C LEU A 127 -19.56 -38.91 10.73
N SER A 128 -19.30 -39.79 11.67
CA SER A 128 -18.10 -40.64 11.64
C SER A 128 -18.19 -41.67 10.52
N SER A 129 -17.07 -42.34 10.23
CA SER A 129 -17.00 -43.41 9.23
C SER A 129 -17.89 -44.63 9.54
N ASP A 130 -18.28 -44.85 10.80
CA ASP A 130 -19.25 -45.87 11.23
C ASP A 130 -20.70 -45.36 11.29
N GLY A 131 -20.96 -44.12 10.83
CA GLY A 131 -22.31 -43.55 10.69
C GLY A 131 -22.87 -42.88 11.94
N LYS A 132 -22.11 -42.73 13.02
CA LYS A 132 -22.56 -41.99 14.22
C LYS A 132 -22.52 -40.49 13.96
N ALA A 133 -23.53 -39.78 14.45
CA ALA A 133 -23.55 -38.32 14.38
C ALA A 133 -22.43 -37.72 15.26
N LEU A 134 -21.68 -36.77 14.69
CA LEU A 134 -20.68 -35.95 15.38
C LEU A 134 -21.18 -34.51 15.54
N ALA A 135 -21.82 -33.98 14.49
CA ALA A 135 -22.50 -32.68 14.52
C ALA A 135 -23.83 -32.74 13.76
N GLU A 136 -24.82 -32.03 14.29
CA GLU A 136 -26.22 -32.02 13.82
C GLU A 136 -26.62 -30.79 13.02
N ALA A 137 -25.85 -29.69 13.13
CA ALA A 137 -25.99 -28.50 12.30
C ALA A 137 -24.84 -27.50 12.54
N GLY A 138 -24.47 -26.76 11.49
CA GLY A 138 -23.84 -25.44 11.59
C GLY A 138 -24.88 -24.35 11.36
N ILE A 139 -25.04 -23.40 12.28
CA ILE A 139 -26.03 -22.32 12.21
C ILE A 139 -25.32 -20.99 12.25
N VAL A 140 -25.51 -20.17 11.21
CA VAL A 140 -25.06 -18.78 11.20
C VAL A 140 -26.18 -17.91 11.78
N ARG A 141 -25.82 -16.98 12.65
CA ARG A 141 -26.74 -16.03 13.28
C ARG A 141 -26.14 -14.63 13.26
N VAL A 142 -26.97 -13.65 12.95
CA VAL A 142 -26.67 -12.22 13.04
C VAL A 142 -27.73 -11.55 13.87
N VAL A 143 -27.31 -10.76 14.86
CA VAL A 143 -28.20 -9.97 15.73
C VAL A 143 -27.82 -8.51 15.60
N ASP A 144 -28.77 -7.66 15.23
CA ASP A 144 -28.54 -6.22 15.11
C ASP A 144 -28.55 -5.49 16.48
N LYS A 145 -28.28 -4.20 16.48
CA LYS A 145 -28.30 -3.34 17.68
C LYS A 145 -29.66 -3.28 18.39
N ASP A 146 -30.76 -3.57 17.68
CA ASP A 146 -32.12 -3.55 18.21
C ASP A 146 -32.56 -4.95 18.70
N GLY A 147 -31.68 -5.95 18.60
CA GLY A 147 -31.94 -7.33 19.01
C GLY A 147 -32.69 -8.16 17.97
N LYS A 148 -32.83 -7.68 16.74
CA LYS A 148 -33.47 -8.45 15.66
C LYS A 148 -32.49 -9.47 15.10
N GLU A 149 -32.98 -10.68 14.88
CA GLU A 149 -32.17 -11.82 14.49
C GLU A 149 -32.44 -12.26 13.04
N TRP A 150 -31.35 -12.49 12.30
CA TRP A 150 -31.35 -13.23 11.04
C TRP A 150 -30.51 -14.49 11.23
N ARG A 151 -30.94 -15.60 10.65
CA ARG A 151 -30.25 -16.89 10.83
C ARG A 151 -30.29 -17.77 9.60
N SER A 152 -29.51 -18.84 9.65
CA SER A 152 -29.59 -19.94 8.68
C SER A 152 -31.02 -20.50 8.63
N ALA A 153 -31.55 -20.70 7.42
CA ALA A 153 -32.92 -21.13 7.19
C ALA A 153 -33.05 -21.97 5.92
N GLU A 154 -34.18 -22.65 5.77
CA GLU A 154 -34.53 -23.36 4.54
C GLU A 154 -34.92 -22.40 3.40
N ASN A 155 -34.79 -22.91 2.17
CA ASN A 155 -35.02 -22.19 0.91
C ASN A 155 -34.25 -20.87 0.82
N ALA A 156 -33.05 -20.82 1.41
CA ALA A 156 -32.25 -19.59 1.57
C ALA A 156 -30.92 -19.63 0.81
N THR A 157 -30.68 -20.69 0.06
CA THR A 157 -29.49 -20.88 -0.78
C THR A 157 -29.69 -20.24 -2.14
N GLU A 158 -28.74 -19.40 -2.56
CA GLU A 158 -28.70 -18.82 -3.91
C GLU A 158 -28.00 -19.78 -4.88
N SER A 159 -26.89 -20.39 -4.45
CA SER A 159 -26.18 -21.39 -5.25
C SER A 159 -25.32 -22.33 -4.39
N VAL A 160 -25.11 -23.55 -4.88
CA VAL A 160 -24.15 -24.51 -4.34
C VAL A 160 -23.26 -25.00 -5.47
N VAL A 161 -21.96 -24.82 -5.32
CA VAL A 161 -20.96 -25.11 -6.36
C VAL A 161 -19.86 -25.98 -5.77
N VAL A 162 -19.50 -27.04 -6.48
CA VAL A 162 -18.30 -27.82 -6.18
C VAL A 162 -17.11 -27.12 -6.82
N GLU A 163 -16.30 -26.43 -6.03
CA GLU A 163 -15.11 -25.71 -6.51
C GLU A 163 -13.90 -26.64 -6.69
N SER A 164 -13.85 -27.75 -5.94
CA SER A 164 -12.80 -28.76 -6.03
C SER A 164 -13.37 -30.13 -5.72
N SER A 165 -12.99 -31.13 -6.54
CA SER A 165 -13.27 -32.54 -6.31
C SER A 165 -12.08 -33.36 -6.81
N GLY A 166 -11.13 -33.63 -5.92
CA GLY A 166 -9.95 -34.42 -6.24
C GLY A 166 -9.59 -35.41 -5.13
N PRO A 167 -8.49 -36.18 -5.30
CA PRO A 167 -8.15 -37.27 -4.40
C PRO A 167 -7.66 -36.83 -3.02
N ILE A 168 -7.31 -35.55 -2.85
CA ILE A 168 -6.78 -34.99 -1.60
C ILE A 168 -7.81 -34.10 -0.91
N ARG A 169 -8.50 -33.24 -1.67
CA ARG A 169 -9.46 -32.26 -1.12
C ARG A 169 -10.71 -32.13 -1.99
N ALA A 170 -11.85 -32.01 -1.31
CA ALA A 170 -13.10 -31.54 -1.91
C ALA A 170 -13.51 -30.22 -1.23
N THR A 171 -13.97 -29.25 -2.02
CA THR A 171 -14.45 -27.95 -1.54
C THR A 171 -15.81 -27.63 -2.15
N ILE A 172 -16.76 -27.29 -1.28
CA ILE A 172 -18.11 -26.89 -1.65
C ILE A 172 -18.29 -25.42 -1.27
N LEU A 173 -18.60 -24.56 -2.24
CA LEU A 173 -19.02 -23.18 -2.03
C LEU A 173 -20.55 -23.12 -1.97
N CYS A 174 -21.07 -22.53 -0.90
CA CYS A 174 -22.48 -22.21 -0.76
C CYS A 174 -22.65 -20.69 -0.69
N ARG A 175 -23.40 -20.11 -1.63
CA ARG A 175 -23.85 -18.72 -1.54
C ARG A 175 -25.28 -18.70 -1.05
N SER A 176 -25.54 -17.93 -0.01
CA SER A 176 -26.82 -17.98 0.69
C SER A 176 -27.18 -16.68 1.38
N LEU A 177 -28.45 -16.53 1.70
CA LEU A 177 -28.98 -15.41 2.45
C LEU A 177 -29.39 -15.87 3.86
N LEU A 178 -29.24 -14.98 4.85
CA LEU A 178 -29.83 -15.17 6.16
C LEU A 178 -31.26 -14.63 6.18
N LYS A 179 -32.18 -15.37 6.80
CA LYS A 179 -33.61 -15.03 6.83
C LYS A 179 -34.08 -14.57 8.20
N ARG A 180 -35.09 -13.72 8.18
CA ARG A 180 -35.96 -13.36 9.30
C ARG A 180 -37.41 -13.40 8.81
N ALA A 181 -38.34 -13.91 9.61
CA ALA A 181 -39.70 -14.26 9.16
C ALA A 181 -40.51 -13.07 8.62
N ASP A 182 -40.21 -11.85 9.06
CA ASP A 182 -40.96 -10.61 8.81
C ASP A 182 -40.16 -9.57 7.99
N SER A 183 -39.06 -9.97 7.35
CA SER A 183 -38.14 -9.02 6.70
C SER A 183 -37.46 -9.62 5.47
N PRO A 184 -37.11 -8.78 4.48
CA PRO A 184 -36.16 -9.21 3.46
C PRO A 184 -34.85 -9.67 4.11
N ALA A 185 -34.14 -10.54 3.39
CA ALA A 185 -32.77 -10.91 3.72
C ALA A 185 -31.91 -9.65 3.76
N ALA A 186 -31.09 -9.55 4.81
CA ALA A 186 -30.20 -8.40 5.03
C ALA A 186 -28.72 -8.79 5.03
N TYR A 187 -28.41 -10.09 4.94
CA TYR A 187 -27.04 -10.58 5.01
C TYR A 187 -26.83 -11.73 4.04
N ARG A 188 -25.78 -11.63 3.24
CA ARG A 188 -25.28 -12.69 2.37
C ARG A 188 -24.11 -13.40 3.05
N CYS A 189 -24.06 -14.71 2.86
CA CYS A 189 -23.01 -15.59 3.31
C CYS A 189 -22.47 -16.44 2.16
N ASP A 190 -21.19 -16.27 1.87
CA ASP A 190 -20.43 -17.12 0.95
C ASP A 190 -19.55 -18.04 1.79
N THR A 191 -19.94 -19.32 1.89
CA THR A 191 -19.29 -20.30 2.78
C THR A 191 -18.65 -21.42 1.97
N ARG A 192 -17.33 -21.54 2.08
CA ARG A 192 -16.56 -22.65 1.52
C ARG A 192 -16.27 -23.68 2.59
N VAL A 193 -16.75 -24.90 2.40
CA VAL A 193 -16.45 -26.04 3.26
C VAL A 193 -15.53 -26.99 2.53
N SER A 194 -14.33 -27.19 3.08
CA SER A 194 -13.34 -28.12 2.54
C SER A 194 -13.13 -29.30 3.48
N VAL A 195 -13.06 -30.50 2.90
CA VAL A 195 -12.74 -31.74 3.60
C VAL A 195 -11.55 -32.42 2.93
N PHE A 196 -10.81 -33.22 3.70
CA PHE A 196 -9.51 -33.75 3.29
C PHE A 196 -9.46 -35.27 3.41
N ALA A 197 -8.86 -35.94 2.42
CA ALA A 197 -8.78 -37.39 2.35
C ALA A 197 -8.13 -37.99 3.61
N GLY A 198 -8.80 -38.98 4.22
CA GLY A 198 -8.33 -39.69 5.40
C GLY A 198 -8.37 -38.90 6.71
N LEU A 199 -8.75 -37.61 6.70
CA LEU A 199 -8.77 -36.78 7.89
C LEU A 199 -10.19 -36.55 8.42
N ARG A 200 -10.28 -36.25 9.72
CA ARG A 200 -11.48 -35.76 10.41
C ARG A 200 -11.53 -34.24 10.52
N LEU A 201 -10.76 -33.58 9.66
CA LEU A 201 -10.55 -32.14 9.64
C LEU A 201 -11.46 -31.50 8.58
N VAL A 202 -12.14 -30.42 8.97
CA VAL A 202 -12.99 -29.60 8.10
C VAL A 202 -12.53 -28.15 8.19
N LYS A 203 -12.27 -27.53 7.03
CA LYS A 203 -11.99 -26.09 6.92
C LYS A 203 -13.23 -25.36 6.44
N VAL A 204 -13.64 -24.32 7.15
CA VAL A 204 -14.76 -23.45 6.80
C VAL A 204 -14.22 -22.03 6.60
N ASN A 205 -14.21 -21.55 5.36
CA ASN A 205 -14.03 -20.12 5.08
C ASN A 205 -15.43 -19.50 4.94
N HIS A 206 -15.80 -18.63 5.86
CA HIS A 206 -17.12 -18.00 5.92
C HIS A 206 -16.99 -16.51 5.67
N THR A 207 -17.47 -16.05 4.52
CA THR A 207 -17.55 -14.63 4.16
C THR A 207 -18.93 -14.11 4.49
N PHE A 208 -18.99 -13.01 5.23
CA PHE A 208 -20.21 -12.33 5.66
C PHE A 208 -20.27 -10.93 5.03
N GLN A 209 -21.42 -10.58 4.45
CA GLN A 209 -21.68 -9.27 3.84
C GLN A 209 -23.10 -8.78 4.18
N PRO A 210 -23.28 -7.59 4.77
CA PRO A 210 -24.60 -6.95 4.80
C PRO A 210 -25.07 -6.56 3.40
N VAL A 211 -26.35 -6.78 3.11
CA VAL A 211 -26.98 -6.46 1.83
C VAL A 211 -28.30 -5.71 2.06
N GLY A 212 -28.56 -4.67 1.26
CA GLY A 212 -29.72 -3.80 1.47
C GLY A 212 -29.69 -3.07 2.82
N GLY A 213 -30.84 -2.56 3.28
CA GLY A 213 -30.95 -1.85 4.56
C GLY A 213 -30.26 -0.47 4.59
N PRO A 214 -29.86 0.05 5.77
CA PRO A 214 -29.12 1.31 5.86
C PRO A 214 -27.70 1.17 5.26
N GLU A 215 -27.05 2.30 4.98
CA GLU A 215 -25.67 2.31 4.44
C GLU A 215 -24.68 1.61 5.37
N THR A 216 -24.84 1.77 6.68
CA THR A 216 -24.07 1.08 7.72
C THR A 216 -25.01 0.29 8.63
N HIS A 217 -24.70 -0.98 8.82
CA HIS A 217 -25.39 -1.88 9.75
C HIS A 217 -24.68 -1.89 11.09
N GLU A 218 -25.44 -1.82 12.18
CA GLU A 218 -24.91 -1.94 13.54
C GLU A 218 -25.30 -3.28 14.14
N LEU A 219 -24.31 -4.13 14.41
CA LEU A 219 -24.48 -5.53 14.78
C LEU A 219 -24.01 -5.78 16.21
N ARG A 220 -24.85 -6.41 17.03
CA ARG A 220 -24.45 -6.91 18.35
C ARG A 220 -23.74 -8.25 18.28
N GLN A 221 -24.05 -9.06 17.26
CA GLN A 221 -23.50 -10.39 17.14
C GLN A 221 -23.44 -10.85 15.70
N VAL A 222 -22.33 -11.50 15.34
CA VAL A 222 -22.22 -12.38 14.16
C VAL A 222 -21.62 -13.68 14.68
N ALA A 223 -22.32 -14.80 14.52
CA ALA A 223 -21.93 -16.06 15.17
C ALA A 223 -22.14 -17.27 14.27
N LEU A 224 -21.24 -18.24 14.41
CA LEU A 224 -21.37 -19.59 13.90
C LEU A 224 -21.54 -20.56 15.09
N THR A 225 -22.72 -21.13 15.24
CA THR A 225 -23.05 -22.10 16.29
C THR A 225 -23.04 -23.51 15.73
N LEU A 226 -22.37 -24.43 16.44
CA LEU A 226 -22.26 -25.84 16.13
C LEU A 226 -23.06 -26.63 17.17
N ARG A 227 -24.01 -27.43 16.70
CA ARG A 227 -24.72 -28.40 17.54
C ARG A 227 -24.02 -29.74 17.42
N LEU A 228 -23.42 -30.19 18.52
CA LEU A 228 -22.78 -31.50 18.61
C LEU A 228 -23.80 -32.56 18.98
N ALA A 229 -23.59 -33.78 18.48
CA ALA A 229 -24.31 -34.92 19.00
C ALA A 229 -23.82 -35.19 20.44
N ALA A 230 -24.75 -35.33 21.39
CA ALA A 230 -24.42 -35.41 22.81
C ALA A 230 -23.46 -36.58 23.13
N ARG A 231 -22.32 -36.28 23.77
CA ARG A 231 -21.27 -37.25 24.13
C ARG A 231 -21.03 -37.42 25.63
N GLY A 232 -21.80 -36.73 26.47
CA GLY A 232 -21.72 -36.80 27.94
C GLY A 232 -20.62 -35.88 28.50
N GLY A 233 -21.01 -34.99 29.42
CA GLY A 233 -20.26 -33.78 29.81
C GLY A 233 -18.80 -33.98 30.21
N GLN A 234 -17.89 -33.60 29.32
CA GLN A 234 -16.44 -33.51 29.56
C GLN A 234 -16.00 -32.09 29.90
N SER A 235 -14.78 -31.94 30.43
CA SER A 235 -14.17 -30.63 30.67
C SER A 235 -13.91 -29.89 29.37
N ILE A 236 -14.19 -28.60 29.36
CA ILE A 236 -13.96 -27.71 28.20
C ILE A 236 -12.55 -27.13 28.35
N THR A 237 -11.79 -27.07 27.27
CA THR A 237 -10.45 -26.47 27.29
C THR A 237 -10.38 -25.30 26.32
N PHE A 238 -9.88 -24.15 26.79
CA PHE A 238 -9.62 -22.97 25.97
C PHE A 238 -8.12 -22.75 25.81
N GLY A 239 -7.69 -22.29 24.63
CA GLY A 239 -6.32 -21.87 24.42
C GLY A 239 -6.02 -20.54 25.11
N GLY A 240 -5.07 -20.53 26.05
CA GLY A 240 -4.44 -19.32 26.56
C GLY A 240 -3.09 -19.07 25.89
N ALA A 241 -2.56 -17.85 26.01
CA ALA A 241 -1.31 -17.43 25.37
C ALA A 241 -0.10 -18.29 25.76
N SER A 242 0.01 -18.65 27.04
CA SER A 242 1.10 -19.50 27.55
C SER A 242 0.66 -20.95 27.68
N GLU A 243 -0.50 -21.17 28.30
CA GLU A 243 -1.02 -22.49 28.65
C GLU A 243 -2.52 -22.61 28.41
N PRO A 244 -3.03 -23.82 28.14
CA PRO A 244 -4.46 -24.05 27.98
C PRO A 244 -5.18 -24.03 29.33
N HIS A 245 -6.42 -23.54 29.32
CA HIS A 245 -7.26 -23.40 30.51
C HIS A 245 -8.42 -24.39 30.43
N ALA A 246 -8.40 -25.40 31.32
CA ALA A 246 -9.52 -26.32 31.48
C ALA A 246 -10.56 -25.73 32.44
N VAL A 247 -11.83 -25.78 32.06
CA VAL A 247 -12.96 -25.34 32.88
C VAL A 247 -13.98 -26.47 33.02
N PRO A 248 -14.76 -26.49 34.13
CA PRO A 248 -15.84 -27.45 34.31
C PRO A 248 -16.87 -27.38 33.17
N ALA A 249 -17.59 -28.48 32.95
CA ALA A 249 -18.74 -28.49 32.05
C ALA A 249 -19.78 -27.45 32.52
N GLY A 250 -20.22 -26.60 31.59
CA GLY A 250 -21.16 -25.51 31.86
C GLY A 250 -20.90 -24.31 30.96
N PRO A 251 -21.69 -23.23 31.15
CA PRO A 251 -21.52 -22.01 30.34
C PRO A 251 -20.16 -21.38 30.59
N ALA A 252 -19.38 -21.21 29.52
CA ALA A 252 -18.08 -20.54 29.56
C ALA A 252 -17.79 -19.87 28.22
N TYR A 253 -17.03 -18.78 28.24
CA TYR A 253 -16.57 -18.12 27.02
C TYR A 253 -15.19 -17.50 27.17
N LEU A 254 -14.41 -17.55 26.10
CA LEU A 254 -13.20 -16.76 25.93
C LEU A 254 -13.49 -15.66 24.91
N ILE A 255 -13.17 -14.40 25.23
CA ILE A 255 -13.30 -13.25 24.33
C ILE A 255 -11.97 -12.52 24.17
N ALA A 256 -11.57 -12.25 22.92
CA ALA A 256 -10.49 -11.32 22.60
C ALA A 256 -11.02 -9.88 22.56
N LYS A 257 -10.29 -8.94 23.15
CA LYS A 257 -10.72 -7.55 23.37
C LYS A 257 -9.92 -6.55 22.50
N PRO A 258 -10.40 -5.31 22.33
CA PRO A 258 -9.74 -4.29 21.50
C PRO A 258 -8.39 -3.81 22.05
N ASP A 259 -8.18 -3.92 23.36
CA ASP A 259 -6.90 -3.61 24.01
C ASP A 259 -5.86 -4.75 23.87
N LEU A 260 -6.11 -5.71 22.97
CA LEU A 260 -5.29 -6.90 22.70
C LEU A 260 -5.20 -7.88 23.87
N THR A 261 -6.01 -7.70 24.92
CA THR A 261 -6.18 -8.66 26.00
C THR A 261 -7.28 -9.69 25.67
N TYR A 262 -7.39 -10.74 26.46
CA TYR A 262 -8.53 -11.65 26.47
C TYR A 262 -9.03 -11.90 27.89
N ALA A 263 -10.29 -12.28 27.99
CA ALA A 263 -10.88 -12.78 29.23
C ALA A 263 -11.54 -14.14 28.98
N LEU A 264 -11.28 -15.10 29.87
CA LEU A 264 -12.01 -16.35 29.97
C LEU A 264 -12.96 -16.24 31.17
N CYS A 265 -14.25 -16.40 30.89
CA CYS A 265 -15.32 -16.32 31.88
C CYS A 265 -15.98 -17.70 32.04
N VAL A 266 -16.26 -18.07 33.29
CA VAL A 266 -17.04 -19.28 33.66
C VAL A 266 -18.31 -18.80 34.33
N GLY A 267 -19.46 -19.03 33.70
CA GLY A 267 -20.68 -18.29 33.99
C GLY A 267 -20.47 -16.78 33.83
N GLU A 268 -20.79 -16.01 34.87
CA GLU A 268 -20.64 -14.56 34.90
C GLU A 268 -19.28 -14.09 35.48
N LYS A 269 -18.43 -15.02 35.93
CA LYS A 269 -17.17 -14.69 36.60
C LYS A 269 -16.00 -14.79 35.63
N THR A 270 -15.18 -13.75 35.57
CA THR A 270 -13.87 -13.81 34.92
C THR A 270 -12.95 -14.73 35.71
N ALA A 271 -12.54 -15.84 35.09
CA ALA A 271 -11.65 -16.83 35.68
C ALA A 271 -10.19 -16.54 35.35
N VAL A 272 -9.90 -16.13 34.10
CA VAL A 272 -8.54 -15.87 33.62
C VAL A 272 -8.53 -14.64 32.71
N THR A 273 -7.45 -13.87 32.75
CA THR A 273 -7.11 -12.85 31.76
C THR A 273 -5.73 -13.11 31.19
N GLY A 274 -5.48 -12.62 29.98
CA GLY A 274 -4.15 -12.64 29.36
C GLY A 274 -4.12 -11.78 28.11
N GLU A 275 -3.07 -11.89 27.31
CA GLU A 275 -2.91 -11.14 26.07
C GLU A 275 -3.04 -12.07 24.85
N ARG A 276 -3.55 -11.55 23.73
CA ARG A 276 -3.49 -12.21 22.41
C ARG A 276 -3.88 -13.70 22.42
N ALA A 277 -5.15 -13.97 22.74
CA ALA A 277 -5.64 -15.34 22.76
C ALA A 277 -5.37 -16.07 21.43
N PRO A 278 -4.84 -17.30 21.46
CA PRO A 278 -4.47 -18.03 20.24
C PRO A 278 -5.68 -18.43 19.38
N GLY A 279 -6.89 -18.45 19.94
CA GLY A 279 -8.12 -18.64 19.17
C GLY A 279 -8.54 -20.08 18.97
N TRP A 280 -8.43 -20.93 19.98
CA TRP A 280 -8.96 -22.30 19.91
C TRP A 280 -9.67 -22.74 21.20
N MET A 281 -10.61 -23.67 21.08
CA MET A 281 -11.26 -24.37 22.18
C MET A 281 -11.49 -25.83 21.83
N ALA A 282 -11.58 -26.68 22.83
CA ALA A 282 -11.92 -28.09 22.67
C ALA A 282 -12.97 -28.55 23.68
N ALA A 283 -13.99 -29.23 23.19
CA ALA A 283 -15.09 -29.78 23.99
C ALA A 283 -15.73 -30.97 23.25
N ASP A 284 -16.14 -32.00 23.99
CA ASP A 284 -16.88 -33.16 23.47
C ASP A 284 -16.26 -33.86 22.24
N GLY A 285 -14.92 -33.90 22.21
CA GLY A 285 -14.17 -34.47 21.10
C GLY A 285 -14.20 -33.62 19.84
N LEU A 286 -14.51 -32.32 19.91
CA LEU A 286 -14.27 -31.37 18.83
C LEU A 286 -13.21 -30.36 19.26
N LEU A 287 -12.21 -30.14 18.42
CA LEU A 287 -11.35 -28.96 18.47
C LEU A 287 -11.86 -27.93 17.45
N VAL A 288 -12.07 -26.70 17.91
CA VAL A 288 -12.33 -25.53 17.08
C VAL A 288 -11.10 -24.63 17.13
N ALA A 289 -10.58 -24.25 15.96
CA ALA A 289 -9.49 -23.29 15.83
C ALA A 289 -9.87 -22.20 14.82
N VAL A 290 -9.68 -20.94 15.20
CA VAL A 290 -10.07 -19.76 14.41
C VAL A 290 -8.81 -18.97 14.09
N ARG A 291 -8.50 -18.84 12.80
CA ARG A 291 -7.33 -18.08 12.37
C ARG A 291 -7.54 -16.59 12.63
N ASP A 292 -6.44 -15.89 12.93
CA ASP A 292 -6.42 -14.44 13.16
C ASP A 292 -7.40 -13.98 14.27
N PHE A 293 -7.55 -14.78 15.33
CA PHE A 293 -8.57 -14.61 16.35
C PHE A 293 -8.47 -13.31 17.14
N TRP A 294 -7.31 -13.02 17.74
CA TRP A 294 -7.11 -11.77 18.49
C TRP A 294 -6.87 -10.59 17.55
N GLN A 295 -6.32 -10.85 16.37
CA GLN A 295 -6.08 -9.84 15.34
C GLN A 295 -7.39 -9.26 14.81
N LEU A 296 -8.42 -10.10 14.62
CA LEU A 296 -9.77 -9.71 14.19
C LEU A 296 -10.74 -9.57 15.38
N ASN A 297 -10.28 -9.08 16.53
CA ASN A 297 -11.14 -8.86 17.70
C ASN A 297 -12.38 -8.00 17.35
N GLN A 298 -13.53 -8.14 18.03
CA GLN A 298 -13.79 -8.83 19.31
C GLN A 298 -14.44 -10.22 19.12
N LYS A 299 -13.62 -11.24 18.84
CA LYS A 299 -14.09 -12.62 18.65
C LYS A 299 -14.24 -13.37 19.97
N SER A 300 -15.14 -14.34 20.00
CA SER A 300 -15.32 -15.26 21.13
C SER A 300 -15.38 -16.72 20.73
N LEU A 301 -15.03 -17.58 21.68
CA LEU A 301 -15.31 -19.02 21.68
C LEU A 301 -16.15 -19.31 22.91
N GLU A 302 -17.31 -19.93 22.72
CA GLU A 302 -18.33 -20.03 23.77
C GLU A 302 -18.92 -21.45 23.83
N VAL A 303 -19.26 -21.88 25.04
CA VAL A 303 -20.10 -23.04 25.31
C VAL A 303 -21.39 -22.56 25.95
N SER A 304 -22.52 -22.86 25.31
CA SER A 304 -23.85 -22.45 25.74
C SER A 304 -24.40 -23.37 26.86
N PRO A 305 -25.40 -22.95 27.64
CA PRO A 305 -26.01 -23.79 28.68
C PRO A 305 -26.59 -25.11 28.15
N ASP A 306 -27.02 -25.14 26.90
CA ASP A 306 -27.53 -26.33 26.19
C ASP A 306 -26.41 -27.19 25.57
N GLY A 307 -25.15 -26.86 25.82
CA GLY A 307 -23.97 -27.56 25.29
C GLY A 307 -23.58 -27.16 23.87
N ALA A 308 -24.29 -26.24 23.22
CA ALA A 308 -23.92 -25.78 21.89
C ALA A 308 -22.61 -24.97 21.90
N LEU A 309 -21.72 -25.27 20.96
CA LEU A 309 -20.47 -24.55 20.80
C LEU A 309 -20.68 -23.36 19.85
N THR A 310 -20.32 -22.15 20.27
CA THR A 310 -20.49 -20.95 19.45
C THR A 310 -19.17 -20.26 19.21
N ILE A 311 -18.92 -19.91 17.95
CA ILE A 311 -17.84 -19.06 17.51
C ILE A 311 -18.44 -17.67 17.27
N GLY A 312 -18.20 -16.73 18.18
CA GLY A 312 -18.54 -15.33 17.97
C GLY A 312 -17.56 -14.72 16.99
N LEU A 313 -17.95 -14.64 15.72
CA LEU A 313 -17.19 -13.97 14.67
C LEU A 313 -17.15 -12.45 14.91
N TRP A 314 -18.25 -11.92 15.47
CA TRP A 314 -18.30 -10.75 16.32
C TRP A 314 -19.08 -11.13 17.58
N SER A 315 -18.47 -11.03 18.76
CA SER A 315 -19.03 -11.57 19.99
C SER A 315 -20.23 -10.77 20.51
N ARG A 316 -21.23 -11.46 21.06
CA ARG A 316 -22.27 -10.82 21.89
C ARG A 316 -21.74 -10.22 23.19
N HIS A 317 -20.54 -10.61 23.60
CA HIS A 317 -19.84 -10.09 24.77
C HIS A 317 -18.93 -8.90 24.43
N ALA A 318 -18.91 -8.48 23.15
CA ALA A 318 -18.15 -7.32 22.72
C ALA A 318 -18.59 -6.06 23.46
N SER A 319 -17.63 -5.19 23.76
CA SER A 319 -17.90 -3.90 24.42
C SER A 319 -18.66 -2.90 23.53
N THR A 320 -18.71 -3.14 22.22
CA THR A 320 -19.31 -2.26 21.21
C THR A 320 -20.15 -3.04 20.20
N THR A 321 -21.03 -2.33 19.49
CA THR A 321 -21.63 -2.85 18.25
C THR A 321 -20.61 -2.81 17.11
N LEU A 322 -20.63 -3.81 16.23
CA LEU A 322 -19.90 -3.78 14.98
C LEU A 322 -20.64 -2.87 14.01
N LYS A 323 -19.97 -1.84 13.51
CA LYS A 323 -20.45 -1.07 12.35
C LYS A 323 -19.90 -1.70 11.08
N MET A 324 -20.80 -2.11 10.19
CA MET A 324 -20.46 -2.78 8.94
C MET A 324 -21.19 -2.12 7.75
N PRO A 325 -20.48 -1.42 6.86
CA PRO A 325 -21.06 -0.86 5.64
C PRO A 325 -21.62 -1.94 4.69
N ARG A 326 -22.75 -1.68 4.03
CA ARG A 326 -23.48 -2.64 3.16
C ARG A 326 -22.76 -3.06 1.86
N THR A 327 -21.56 -2.56 1.63
CA THR A 327 -20.72 -2.85 0.45
C THR A 327 -19.46 -3.63 0.80
N ARG A 328 -19.15 -3.81 2.09
CA ARG A 328 -17.95 -4.52 2.55
C ARG A 328 -18.31 -5.92 2.98
N ALA A 329 -17.34 -6.82 2.92
CA ALA A 329 -17.45 -8.17 3.42
C ALA A 329 -16.37 -8.44 4.46
N VAL A 330 -16.48 -9.52 5.22
CA VAL A 330 -15.36 -10.04 6.03
C VAL A 330 -15.36 -11.56 5.95
N THR A 331 -14.19 -12.13 5.70
CA THR A 331 -13.94 -13.55 5.59
C THR A 331 -13.28 -14.09 6.85
N HIS A 332 -13.82 -15.20 7.38
CA HIS A 332 -13.29 -15.89 8.55
C HIS A 332 -12.88 -17.32 8.22
N GLU A 333 -11.68 -17.70 8.63
CA GLU A 333 -11.15 -19.06 8.48
C GLU A 333 -11.28 -19.83 9.80
N VAL A 334 -12.18 -20.82 9.80
CA VAL A 334 -12.48 -21.68 10.93
C VAL A 334 -12.09 -23.12 10.59
N TRP A 335 -11.45 -23.80 11.53
CA TRP A 335 -11.09 -25.20 11.43
C TRP A 335 -11.81 -26.01 12.50
N LEU A 336 -12.39 -27.13 12.10
CA LEU A 336 -13.09 -28.09 12.95
C LEU A 336 -12.38 -29.43 12.83
N ASP A 337 -11.83 -29.94 13.93
CA ASP A 337 -11.19 -31.25 13.96
C ASP A 337 -11.94 -32.18 14.90
N PHE A 338 -12.64 -33.16 14.32
CA PHE A 338 -13.46 -34.11 15.04
C PHE A 338 -12.62 -35.28 15.55
N ASP A 339 -12.71 -35.55 16.85
CA ASP A 339 -11.88 -36.46 17.61
C ASP A 339 -10.37 -36.17 17.38
N PRO A 340 -9.91 -34.96 17.74
CA PRO A 340 -8.58 -34.50 17.39
C PRO A 340 -7.49 -35.35 18.05
N PRO A 341 -6.33 -35.55 17.40
CA PRO A 341 -5.19 -36.21 18.01
C PRO A 341 -4.69 -35.43 19.24
N LEU A 342 -4.24 -36.17 20.26
CA LEU A 342 -3.64 -35.60 21.45
C LEU A 342 -2.12 -35.38 21.26
N PRO A 343 -1.52 -34.35 21.90
CA PRO A 343 -2.15 -33.32 22.74
C PRO A 343 -2.90 -32.25 21.92
N VAL A 344 -4.12 -31.87 22.36
CA VAL A 344 -4.98 -30.93 21.64
C VAL A 344 -4.36 -29.55 21.45
N LYS A 345 -3.58 -29.05 22.43
CA LYS A 345 -2.85 -27.78 22.32
C LYS A 345 -1.94 -27.78 21.09
N GLN A 346 -1.11 -28.82 20.96
CA GLN A 346 -0.19 -28.94 19.83
C GLN A 346 -0.96 -29.05 18.51
N ARG A 347 -2.06 -29.80 18.49
CA ARG A 347 -2.90 -29.90 17.28
C ARG A 347 -3.51 -28.56 16.87
N ALA A 348 -3.96 -27.75 17.83
CA ALA A 348 -4.46 -26.41 17.57
C ALA A 348 -3.36 -25.48 17.05
N GLU A 349 -2.17 -25.52 17.65
CA GLU A 349 -1.00 -24.79 17.17
C GLU A 349 -0.60 -25.21 15.75
N ASP A 350 -0.65 -26.50 15.44
CA ASP A 350 -0.36 -27.01 14.09
C ASP A 350 -1.34 -26.44 13.05
N ILE A 351 -2.61 -26.32 13.39
CA ILE A 351 -3.62 -25.73 12.51
C ILE A 351 -3.41 -24.22 12.35
N LEU A 352 -3.22 -23.50 13.46
CA LEU A 352 -3.16 -22.03 13.48
C LEU A 352 -1.84 -21.46 12.96
N THR A 353 -0.76 -22.24 13.03
CA THR A 353 0.59 -21.83 12.60
C THR A 353 1.07 -22.55 11.34
N ALA A 354 0.18 -23.28 10.66
CA ALA A 354 0.46 -23.98 9.41
C ALA A 354 1.12 -23.04 8.39
N LYS A 355 2.33 -23.40 7.97
CA LYS A 355 3.13 -22.62 7.03
C LYS A 355 2.91 -23.13 5.60
N LEU A 356 2.93 -22.20 4.65
CA LEU A 356 3.08 -22.56 3.25
C LEU A 356 4.52 -23.06 3.01
N PRO A 357 4.71 -24.10 2.19
CA PRO A 357 6.05 -24.49 1.75
C PRO A 357 6.72 -23.34 0.99
N VAL A 358 8.03 -23.21 1.17
CA VAL A 358 8.86 -22.23 0.48
C VAL A 358 9.27 -22.80 -0.87
N VAL A 359 8.86 -22.12 -1.94
CA VAL A 359 9.46 -22.27 -3.26
C VAL A 359 10.82 -21.54 -3.24
N PRO A 360 11.94 -22.19 -3.63
CA PRO A 360 13.26 -21.56 -3.59
C PRO A 360 13.26 -20.26 -4.39
N PRO A 361 13.72 -19.14 -3.81
CA PRO A 361 13.66 -17.84 -4.49
C PRO A 361 14.34 -17.82 -5.86
N ALA A 362 15.47 -18.53 -6.00
CA ALA A 362 16.16 -18.65 -7.29
C ALA A 362 15.28 -19.31 -8.36
N TYR A 363 14.55 -20.38 -8.00
CA TYR A 363 13.59 -21.01 -8.92
C TYR A 363 12.42 -20.06 -9.20
N PHE A 364 11.81 -19.49 -8.16
CA PHE A 364 10.66 -18.59 -8.29
C PHE A 364 11.00 -17.44 -9.24
N CYS A 365 12.08 -16.70 -8.98
CA CYS A 365 12.51 -15.58 -9.83
C CYS A 365 12.79 -16.03 -11.28
N ALA A 366 13.39 -17.21 -11.48
CA ALA A 366 13.64 -17.74 -12.82
C ALA A 366 12.37 -18.06 -13.62
N THR A 367 11.23 -18.30 -12.96
CA THR A 367 9.95 -18.51 -13.65
C THR A 367 9.41 -17.26 -14.33
N ARG A 368 9.81 -16.06 -13.85
CA ARG A 368 9.25 -14.76 -14.26
C ARG A 368 7.73 -14.64 -14.06
N ALA A 369 7.12 -15.50 -13.25
CA ALA A 369 5.67 -15.50 -13.07
C ALA A 369 5.10 -14.21 -12.45
N LEU A 370 5.95 -13.46 -11.74
CA LEU A 370 5.69 -12.10 -11.22
C LEU A 370 6.59 -11.05 -11.87
N GLY A 371 6.94 -11.25 -13.15
CA GLY A 371 7.88 -10.38 -13.87
C GLY A 371 9.35 -10.67 -13.56
N ASP A 372 10.24 -9.80 -14.07
CA ASP A 372 11.67 -9.91 -13.86
C ASP A 372 12.02 -9.63 -12.39
N LEU A 373 12.55 -10.64 -11.68
CA LEU A 373 13.02 -10.55 -10.30
C LEU A 373 14.40 -11.19 -10.15
N SER A 374 15.12 -10.84 -9.09
CA SER A 374 16.33 -11.55 -8.64
C SER A 374 16.19 -12.00 -7.19
N PRO A 375 16.72 -13.18 -6.83
CA PRO A 375 16.67 -13.66 -5.45
C PRO A 375 17.46 -12.71 -4.54
N ALA A 376 16.98 -12.57 -3.30
CA ALA A 376 17.65 -11.85 -2.24
C ALA A 376 18.54 -12.81 -1.42
N PRO A 377 19.75 -12.39 -1.00
CA PRO A 377 20.36 -11.10 -1.31
C PRO A 377 20.73 -11.00 -2.80
N SER A 378 20.43 -9.85 -3.39
CA SER A 378 20.83 -9.48 -4.73
C SER A 378 22.36 -9.51 -4.83
N ARG A 379 22.87 -10.02 -5.95
CA ARG A 379 24.31 -10.18 -6.18
C ARG A 379 24.99 -8.82 -6.33
N LEU A 380 24.35 -7.87 -7.01
CA LEU A 380 24.90 -6.55 -7.30
C LEU A 380 24.30 -5.43 -6.42
N CYS A 381 23.12 -5.65 -5.83
CA CYS A 381 22.41 -4.64 -5.04
C CYS A 381 22.05 -5.11 -3.61
N PRO A 382 22.97 -5.70 -2.82
CA PRO A 382 22.64 -6.17 -1.47
C PRO A 382 22.16 -5.05 -0.54
N GLU A 383 22.66 -3.82 -0.72
CA GLU A 383 22.22 -2.63 0.04
C GLU A 383 20.73 -2.31 -0.14
N TYR A 384 20.14 -2.64 -1.29
CA TYR A 384 18.70 -2.50 -1.50
C TYR A 384 17.93 -3.46 -0.58
N ASP A 385 18.36 -4.72 -0.48
CA ASP A 385 17.71 -5.72 0.37
C ASP A 385 17.84 -5.39 1.85
N GLU A 386 18.98 -4.84 2.26
CA GLU A 386 19.17 -4.32 3.62
C GLU A 386 18.19 -3.19 3.94
N LYS A 387 18.01 -2.22 3.04
CA LYS A 387 17.02 -1.14 3.19
C LYS A 387 15.60 -1.68 3.31
N VAL A 388 15.20 -2.63 2.44
CA VAL A 388 13.88 -3.26 2.46
C VAL A 388 13.64 -3.98 3.80
N ASN A 389 14.57 -4.84 4.21
CA ASN A 389 14.43 -5.64 5.42
C ASN A 389 14.38 -4.76 6.68
N ALA A 390 15.22 -3.72 6.76
CA ALA A 390 15.22 -2.79 7.88
C ALA A 390 13.93 -1.97 7.95
N ALA A 391 13.41 -1.51 6.81
CA ALA A 391 12.15 -0.78 6.74
C ALA A 391 10.96 -1.66 7.17
N PHE A 392 10.89 -2.89 6.66
CA PHE A 392 9.84 -3.84 7.00
C PHE A 392 9.86 -4.27 8.47
N ALA A 393 11.05 -4.48 9.06
CA ALA A 393 11.18 -4.80 10.47
C ALA A 393 10.64 -3.67 11.36
N ARG A 394 10.97 -2.41 11.05
CA ARG A 394 10.44 -1.23 11.78
C ARG A 394 8.94 -1.06 11.62
N TRP A 395 8.39 -1.33 10.43
CA TRP A 395 6.94 -1.30 10.21
C TRP A 395 6.25 -2.35 11.08
N GLN A 396 6.69 -3.61 11.03
CA GLN A 396 6.11 -4.69 11.84
C GLN A 396 6.20 -4.39 13.34
N GLU A 397 7.35 -3.90 13.82
CA GLU A 397 7.52 -3.58 15.24
C GLU A 397 6.50 -2.53 15.71
N ARG A 398 6.26 -1.49 14.91
CA ARG A 398 5.28 -0.44 15.21
C ARG A 398 3.86 -0.98 15.19
N GLU A 399 3.50 -1.70 14.12
CA GLU A 399 2.17 -2.28 13.92
C GLU A 399 1.80 -3.22 15.07
N GLN A 400 2.76 -4.06 15.52
CA GLN A 400 2.55 -4.98 16.64
C GLN A 400 2.29 -4.30 17.98
N LYS A 401 2.58 -3.00 18.15
CA LYS A 401 2.35 -2.26 19.40
C LYS A 401 1.12 -1.34 19.31
N ASP A 402 0.52 -1.20 18.15
CA ASP A 402 -0.58 -0.29 17.91
C ASP A 402 -1.91 -1.03 17.85
N VAL A 403 -2.79 -0.78 18.82
CA VAL A 403 -4.12 -1.40 18.88
C VAL A 403 -4.98 -1.08 17.66
N HIS A 404 -4.74 0.07 17.00
CA HIS A 404 -5.50 0.48 15.81
C HIS A 404 -5.16 -0.36 14.57
N ALA A 405 -4.06 -1.13 14.58
CA ALA A 405 -3.71 -2.02 13.49
C ALA A 405 -4.50 -3.35 13.53
N PHE A 406 -5.33 -3.53 14.55
CA PHE A 406 -6.11 -4.73 14.81
C PHE A 406 -7.59 -4.40 14.96
N GLY A 407 -8.42 -5.44 14.95
CA GLY A 407 -9.86 -5.34 14.95
C GLY A 407 -10.44 -5.87 13.64
N LEU A 408 -11.68 -6.37 13.70
CA LEU A 408 -12.36 -7.02 12.60
C LEU A 408 -12.37 -6.18 11.30
N ASN A 409 -12.54 -4.87 11.43
CA ASN A 409 -12.58 -3.95 10.29
C ASN A 409 -11.20 -3.45 9.84
N HIS A 410 -10.12 -3.66 10.61
CA HIS A 410 -8.86 -2.91 10.43
C HIS A 410 -7.65 -3.80 10.15
N TYR A 411 -7.63 -5.01 10.71
CA TYR A 411 -6.46 -5.90 10.58
C TYR A 411 -6.15 -6.22 9.12
N GLY A 412 -4.88 -6.01 8.74
CA GLY A 412 -4.35 -6.23 7.40
C GLY A 412 -4.07 -4.95 6.62
N ASP A 413 -4.77 -3.84 6.91
CA ASP A 413 -4.39 -2.53 6.40
C ASP A 413 -3.24 -1.92 7.20
N TYR A 414 -2.75 -0.75 6.81
CA TYR A 414 -1.74 0.01 7.53
C TYR A 414 -2.25 1.38 7.98
N ILE A 415 -1.62 1.91 9.01
CA ILE A 415 -2.00 3.19 9.61
C ILE A 415 -1.20 4.32 8.97
N LEU A 416 -1.90 5.37 8.56
CA LEU A 416 -1.35 6.66 8.17
C LEU A 416 -1.36 7.60 9.37
N TYR A 417 -0.20 7.93 9.92
CA TYR A 417 -0.07 8.83 11.07
C TYR A 417 0.13 10.28 10.65
N ASN A 418 -0.52 11.21 11.37
CA ASN A 418 -0.40 12.66 11.17
C ASN A 418 -0.56 13.09 9.70
N ALA A 419 -1.40 12.37 8.96
CA ALA A 419 -1.64 12.56 7.55
C ALA A 419 -3.00 13.24 7.34
N TYR A 420 -3.12 13.97 6.23
CA TYR A 420 -4.34 14.60 5.70
C TYR A 420 -5.35 15.16 6.73
N GLY A 421 -4.84 15.84 7.76
CA GLY A 421 -5.62 16.56 8.76
C GLY A 421 -6.07 15.76 9.98
N ARG A 422 -5.62 14.51 10.16
CA ARG A 422 -5.93 13.66 11.33
C ARG A 422 -4.68 13.13 12.01
N ALA A 423 -4.82 12.78 13.29
CA ALA A 423 -3.75 12.13 14.06
C ALA A 423 -3.41 10.74 13.50
N TYR A 424 -4.42 10.01 13.04
CA TYR A 424 -4.25 8.76 12.30
C TYR A 424 -5.47 8.47 11.39
N GLY A 425 -5.29 7.55 10.45
CA GLY A 425 -6.33 6.92 9.64
C GLY A 425 -5.80 5.68 8.90
N TYR A 426 -6.62 5.09 8.03
CA TYR A 426 -6.32 3.83 7.35
C TYR A 426 -5.85 4.06 5.91
N GLY A 427 -4.96 3.20 5.44
CA GLY A 427 -4.23 3.34 4.18
C GLY A 427 -4.95 2.79 2.96
N ALA A 428 -5.98 1.96 3.14
CA ALA A 428 -6.65 1.19 2.08
C ALA A 428 -5.67 0.43 1.18
N ASN A 429 -4.57 -0.08 1.78
CA ASN A 429 -3.48 -0.76 1.09
C ASN A 429 -2.93 -0.02 -0.15
N GLU A 430 -2.93 1.32 -0.13
CA GLU A 430 -2.52 2.17 -1.27
C GLU A 430 -1.16 1.77 -1.84
N TYR A 431 -1.05 1.88 -3.17
CA TYR A 431 0.09 1.41 -3.97
C TYR A 431 0.26 -0.11 -4.02
N ASP A 432 -0.82 -0.85 -3.77
CA ASP A 432 -0.82 -2.31 -3.81
C ASP A 432 0.24 -2.90 -2.84
N ALA A 433 0.16 -2.47 -1.58
CA ALA A 433 1.00 -3.02 -0.51
C ALA A 433 1.07 -4.57 -0.50
N PRO A 434 -0.02 -5.33 -0.73
CA PRO A 434 0.10 -6.78 -0.84
C PRO A 434 0.99 -7.22 -2.01
N HIS A 435 0.86 -6.64 -3.21
CA HIS A 435 1.76 -6.94 -4.34
C HIS A 435 3.23 -6.70 -3.97
N ALA A 436 3.53 -5.53 -3.40
CA ALA A 436 4.89 -5.17 -3.01
C ALA A 436 5.50 -6.18 -2.03
N LEU A 437 4.71 -6.64 -1.04
CA LEU A 437 5.12 -7.67 -0.08
C LEU A 437 5.27 -9.05 -0.73
N PHE A 438 4.41 -9.43 -1.68
CA PHE A 438 4.54 -10.68 -2.43
C PHE A 438 5.79 -10.72 -3.32
N LEU A 439 6.18 -9.59 -3.93
CA LEU A 439 7.46 -9.48 -4.64
C LEU A 439 8.63 -9.74 -3.68
N GLN A 440 8.61 -9.17 -2.47
CA GLN A 440 9.67 -9.44 -1.48
C GLN A 440 9.65 -10.89 -0.98
N TYR A 441 8.47 -11.50 -0.82
CA TYR A 441 8.37 -12.93 -0.52
C TYR A 441 9.00 -13.79 -1.64
N ALA A 442 8.67 -13.52 -2.91
CA ALA A 442 9.23 -14.27 -4.04
C ALA A 442 10.76 -14.21 -4.09
N ARG A 443 11.35 -13.07 -3.71
CA ARG A 443 12.80 -12.85 -3.68
C ARG A 443 13.49 -13.46 -2.46
N THR A 444 12.83 -13.51 -1.31
CA THR A 444 13.48 -13.88 -0.03
C THR A 444 13.08 -15.26 0.48
N GLY A 445 11.90 -15.76 0.10
CA GLY A 445 11.25 -16.92 0.72
C GLY A 445 10.79 -16.65 2.17
N SER A 446 10.79 -15.40 2.63
CA SER A 446 10.53 -15.03 4.04
C SER A 446 9.06 -15.23 4.42
N PRO A 447 8.77 -16.05 5.45
CA PRO A 447 7.41 -16.18 5.98
C PRO A 447 6.83 -14.87 6.53
N ALA A 448 7.68 -13.93 6.98
CA ALA A 448 7.20 -12.65 7.51
C ALA A 448 6.57 -11.78 6.42
N PHE A 449 7.22 -11.68 5.25
CA PHE A 449 6.64 -11.00 4.08
C PHE A 449 5.35 -11.68 3.63
N LEU A 450 5.36 -13.02 3.53
CA LEU A 450 4.19 -13.79 3.13
C LEU A 450 2.99 -13.56 4.06
N ASN A 451 3.19 -13.66 5.37
CA ASN A 451 2.11 -13.52 6.34
C ASN A 451 1.50 -12.11 6.31
N ARG A 452 2.35 -11.07 6.20
CA ARG A 452 1.85 -9.69 6.10
C ARG A 452 1.16 -9.41 4.76
N ALA A 453 1.65 -9.99 3.66
CA ALA A 453 1.03 -9.90 2.34
C ALA A 453 -0.35 -10.55 2.32
N VAL A 454 -0.48 -11.74 2.92
CA VAL A 454 -1.76 -12.45 3.05
C VAL A 454 -2.75 -11.66 3.90
N ALA A 455 -2.32 -11.07 5.02
CA ALA A 455 -3.18 -10.22 5.84
C ALA A 455 -3.65 -8.98 5.06
N ALA A 456 -2.75 -8.30 4.35
CA ALA A 456 -3.10 -7.16 3.48
C ALA A 456 -4.07 -7.56 2.37
N ALA A 457 -3.78 -8.63 1.63
CA ALA A 457 -4.62 -9.04 0.51
C ALA A 457 -6.02 -9.50 0.95
N ARG A 458 -6.13 -10.16 2.12
CA ARG A 458 -7.43 -10.51 2.71
C ARG A 458 -8.22 -9.27 3.10
N HIS A 459 -7.59 -8.32 3.78
CA HIS A 459 -8.21 -7.04 4.10
C HIS A 459 -8.67 -6.31 2.84
N MET A 460 -7.78 -6.21 1.84
CA MET A 460 -8.09 -5.54 0.59
C MET A 460 -9.25 -6.21 -0.16
N ALA A 461 -9.32 -7.55 -0.13
CA ALA A 461 -10.40 -8.32 -0.77
C ALA A 461 -11.76 -8.18 -0.08
N ASP A 462 -11.79 -7.79 1.20
CA ASP A 462 -12.98 -7.81 2.04
C ASP A 462 -13.47 -6.40 2.38
N MET A 463 -12.55 -5.53 2.78
CA MET A 463 -12.82 -4.17 3.24
C MET A 463 -12.57 -3.12 2.16
N ASP A 464 -11.50 -3.23 1.36
CA ASP A 464 -11.11 -2.16 0.43
C ASP A 464 -11.81 -2.23 -0.94
N VAL A 465 -12.73 -3.19 -1.13
CA VAL A 465 -13.53 -3.33 -2.35
C VAL A 465 -15.01 -3.14 -2.04
N ASN A 466 -15.67 -2.29 -2.82
CA ASN A 466 -17.11 -2.19 -2.85
C ASN A 466 -17.69 -3.40 -3.60
N HIS A 467 -18.24 -4.37 -2.86
CA HIS A 467 -18.78 -5.59 -3.44
C HIS A 467 -20.10 -5.43 -4.23
N GLU A 468 -20.71 -4.24 -4.23
CA GLU A 468 -21.86 -3.94 -5.12
C GLU A 468 -21.38 -3.45 -6.50
N THR A 469 -20.27 -2.71 -6.58
CA THR A 469 -19.81 -2.05 -7.82
C THR A 469 -18.50 -2.56 -8.38
N GLY A 470 -17.68 -3.24 -7.56
CA GLY A 470 -16.30 -3.63 -7.85
C GLY A 470 -15.28 -2.50 -7.77
N GLN A 471 -15.68 -1.30 -7.36
CA GLN A 471 -14.74 -0.18 -7.17
C GLN A 471 -13.98 -0.31 -5.86
N MET A 472 -12.74 0.18 -5.82
CA MET A 472 -11.96 0.19 -4.59
C MET A 472 -12.26 1.43 -3.73
N PHE A 473 -12.21 1.26 -2.42
CA PHE A 473 -12.14 2.35 -1.46
C PHE A 473 -10.73 2.93 -1.44
N PHE A 474 -10.60 4.16 -0.92
CA PHE A 474 -9.30 4.78 -0.66
C PHE A 474 -9.34 5.50 0.68
N HIS A 475 -8.17 5.85 1.20
CA HIS A 475 -7.99 6.43 2.54
C HIS A 475 -8.82 7.71 2.82
N GLY A 476 -9.24 8.47 1.79
CA GLY A 476 -9.99 9.71 1.92
C GLY A 476 -9.18 10.92 2.44
N TYR A 477 -9.82 12.09 2.55
CA TYR A 477 -9.20 13.34 3.03
C TYR A 477 -10.16 14.09 3.99
N GLY A 478 -9.61 14.78 5.01
CA GLY A 478 -10.38 15.56 5.99
C GLY A 478 -11.52 14.81 6.71
N ASP A 479 -12.76 15.19 6.41
CA ASP A 479 -13.97 14.55 6.96
C ASP A 479 -14.45 13.33 6.13
N GLY A 480 -13.88 13.14 4.94
CA GLY A 480 -14.16 12.02 4.05
C GLY A 480 -13.19 10.84 4.20
N TRP A 481 -12.33 10.85 5.23
CA TRP A 481 -11.43 9.73 5.52
C TRP A 481 -12.20 8.43 5.72
N ASP A 482 -11.60 7.36 5.22
CA ASP A 482 -12.11 6.03 5.48
C ASP A 482 -11.74 5.58 6.90
N ASP A 483 -12.77 5.19 7.65
CA ASP A 483 -12.68 4.64 9.00
C ASP A 483 -13.11 3.17 9.05
N HIS A 484 -13.43 2.58 7.89
CA HIS A 484 -13.98 1.23 7.69
C HIS A 484 -15.36 0.97 8.33
N GLU A 485 -15.83 1.87 9.18
CA GLU A 485 -17.09 1.76 9.90
C GLU A 485 -18.25 2.43 9.16
N HIS A 486 -17.95 3.40 8.30
CA HIS A 486 -18.93 4.10 7.50
C HIS A 486 -18.69 3.89 6.01
N LEU A 487 -19.76 4.02 5.22
CA LEU A 487 -19.62 4.08 3.77
C LEU A 487 -18.99 5.44 3.41
N ARG A 488 -17.67 5.44 3.22
CA ARG A 488 -16.86 6.62 2.92
C ARG A 488 -16.40 6.60 1.47
N ALA A 489 -15.45 7.46 1.14
CA ALA A 489 -15.09 7.83 -0.21
C ALA A 489 -14.71 6.61 -1.08
N ILE A 490 -15.41 6.48 -2.21
CA ILE A 490 -15.04 5.53 -3.27
C ILE A 490 -13.92 6.17 -4.08
N GLY A 491 -12.85 5.41 -4.33
CA GLY A 491 -11.71 5.89 -5.10
C GLY A 491 -12.08 6.12 -6.57
N GLY A 492 -11.49 7.15 -7.16
CA GLY A 492 -11.35 7.18 -8.61
C GLY A 492 -10.43 6.05 -9.08
N LEU A 493 -10.24 5.92 -10.40
CA LEU A 493 -9.25 4.97 -10.93
C LEU A 493 -7.80 5.34 -10.54
N ASP A 494 -7.58 6.47 -9.87
CA ASP A 494 -6.30 6.88 -9.30
C ASP A 494 -5.92 6.14 -7.99
N HIS A 495 -6.86 5.35 -7.43
CA HIS A 495 -6.68 4.47 -6.27
C HIS A 495 -7.26 3.06 -6.52
N THR A 496 -7.05 2.52 -7.73
CA THR A 496 -7.48 1.15 -8.06
C THR A 496 -6.28 0.26 -8.32
N PHE A 497 -6.08 -0.71 -7.43
CA PHE A 497 -4.98 -1.67 -7.44
C PHE A 497 -5.53 -3.09 -7.66
N GLY A 498 -4.70 -4.10 -7.87
CA GLY A 498 -5.26 -5.43 -8.15
C GLY A 498 -4.28 -6.56 -8.41
N ASP A 499 -2.98 -6.29 -8.47
CA ASP A 499 -1.98 -7.33 -8.65
C ASP A 499 -1.88 -8.16 -7.36
N GLY A 500 -1.96 -7.54 -6.19
CA GLY A 500 -1.86 -8.22 -4.90
C GLY A 500 -2.98 -9.24 -4.64
N LEU A 501 -4.18 -9.04 -5.21
CA LEU A 501 -5.28 -10.01 -5.14
C LEU A 501 -5.00 -11.27 -5.96
N LEU A 502 -4.42 -11.10 -7.16
CA LEU A 502 -4.02 -12.21 -8.01
C LEU A 502 -2.81 -12.94 -7.42
N ASP A 503 -1.83 -12.21 -6.89
CA ASP A 503 -0.67 -12.80 -6.22
C ASP A 503 -1.11 -13.62 -5.00
N TYR A 504 -2.06 -13.10 -4.21
CA TYR A 504 -2.68 -13.84 -3.12
C TYR A 504 -3.35 -15.12 -3.61
N ALA A 505 -4.19 -15.03 -4.64
CA ALA A 505 -4.88 -16.18 -5.20
C ALA A 505 -3.90 -17.25 -5.69
N PHE A 506 -2.87 -16.84 -6.43
CA PHE A 506 -1.91 -17.76 -7.02
C PHE A 506 -0.97 -18.35 -5.99
N ILE A 507 -0.36 -17.57 -5.10
CA ILE A 507 0.63 -18.08 -4.13
C ILE A 507 -0.03 -18.99 -3.09
N THR A 508 -1.22 -18.62 -2.62
CA THR A 508 -1.91 -19.37 -1.55
C THR A 508 -2.86 -20.45 -2.07
N GLY A 509 -3.30 -20.35 -3.32
CA GLY A 509 -4.34 -21.20 -3.90
C GLY A 509 -5.77 -20.86 -3.45
N ASP A 510 -5.96 -19.74 -2.73
CA ASP A 510 -7.27 -19.29 -2.24
C ASP A 510 -8.12 -18.68 -3.37
N PRO A 511 -9.29 -19.27 -3.70
CA PRO A 511 -10.15 -18.76 -4.76
C PRO A 511 -10.73 -17.37 -4.49
N ARG A 512 -10.81 -16.91 -3.23
CA ARG A 512 -11.39 -15.59 -2.90
C ARG A 512 -10.61 -14.44 -3.53
N GLY A 513 -9.28 -14.55 -3.56
CA GLY A 513 -8.43 -13.53 -4.21
C GLY A 513 -8.78 -13.37 -5.69
N TRP A 514 -8.96 -14.49 -6.40
CA TRP A 514 -9.32 -14.50 -7.82
C TRP A 514 -10.71 -13.93 -8.08
N GLU A 515 -11.70 -14.28 -7.26
CA GLU A 515 -13.06 -13.76 -7.40
C GLU A 515 -13.12 -12.23 -7.27
N VAL A 516 -12.48 -11.69 -6.23
CA VAL A 516 -12.50 -10.24 -5.98
C VAL A 516 -11.62 -9.50 -6.98
N ALA A 517 -10.49 -10.09 -7.37
CA ALA A 517 -9.67 -9.58 -8.46
C ALA A 517 -10.51 -9.35 -9.73
N LEU A 518 -11.23 -10.39 -10.20
CA LEU A 518 -12.06 -10.28 -11.40
C LEU A 518 -13.18 -9.25 -11.23
N GLN A 519 -13.76 -9.15 -10.03
CA GLN A 519 -14.76 -8.13 -9.73
C GLN A 519 -14.21 -6.71 -9.95
N VAL A 520 -12.98 -6.43 -9.48
CA VAL A 520 -12.33 -5.14 -9.67
C VAL A 520 -11.99 -4.90 -11.15
N ALA A 521 -11.39 -5.88 -11.82
CA ALA A 521 -11.01 -5.74 -13.23
C ALA A 521 -12.21 -5.54 -14.16
N ASP A 522 -13.32 -6.22 -13.92
CA ASP A 522 -14.54 -6.04 -14.70
C ASP A 522 -15.14 -4.65 -14.48
N ALA A 523 -15.08 -4.12 -13.26
CA ALA A 523 -15.52 -2.74 -12.97
C ALA A 523 -14.66 -1.71 -13.69
N VAL A 524 -13.33 -1.88 -13.66
CA VAL A 524 -12.37 -1.01 -14.37
C VAL A 524 -12.58 -1.09 -15.88
N GLN A 525 -12.69 -2.30 -16.43
CA GLN A 525 -12.92 -2.51 -17.86
C GLN A 525 -14.22 -1.86 -18.32
N LYS A 526 -15.29 -2.02 -17.55
CA LYS A 526 -16.59 -1.38 -17.85
C LYS A 526 -16.50 0.14 -17.78
N TYR A 527 -15.76 0.71 -16.84
CA TYR A 527 -15.59 2.15 -16.71
C TYR A 527 -14.78 2.74 -17.87
N VAL A 528 -13.66 2.12 -18.23
CA VAL A 528 -12.80 2.58 -19.35
C VAL A 528 -13.47 2.33 -20.71
N GLY A 529 -14.23 1.25 -20.82
CA GLY A 529 -14.89 0.82 -22.04
C GLY A 529 -13.89 0.43 -23.15
N GLU A 530 -14.40 0.37 -24.37
CA GLU A 530 -13.63 0.03 -25.59
C GLU A 530 -13.92 1.08 -26.68
N GLY A 531 -13.22 0.97 -27.83
CA GLY A 531 -13.45 1.83 -29.00
C GLY A 531 -12.68 3.16 -28.98
N GLU A 532 -13.00 4.02 -29.95
CA GLU A 532 -12.24 5.24 -30.28
C GLU A 532 -12.63 6.48 -29.46
N ASP A 533 -13.72 6.41 -28.68
CA ASP A 533 -14.15 7.55 -27.83
C ASP A 533 -13.20 7.74 -26.64
N MET A 534 -12.35 8.77 -26.75
CA MET A 534 -11.34 9.12 -25.74
C MET A 534 -11.86 10.04 -24.62
N THR A 535 -13.17 10.32 -24.54
CA THR A 535 -13.75 11.22 -23.53
C THR A 535 -13.42 10.77 -22.10
N VAL A 536 -13.53 9.46 -21.82
CA VAL A 536 -13.18 8.90 -20.50
C VAL A 536 -11.70 9.06 -20.17
N CYS A 537 -10.81 8.83 -21.15
CA CYS A 537 -9.36 8.99 -20.95
C CYS A 537 -9.00 10.44 -20.64
N ARG A 538 -9.67 11.39 -21.33
CA ARG A 538 -9.54 12.82 -21.04
C ARG A 538 -9.99 13.18 -19.63
N SER A 539 -11.14 12.66 -19.20
CA SER A 539 -11.64 12.89 -17.83
C SER A 539 -10.71 12.32 -16.77
N LEU A 540 -10.16 11.11 -16.98
CA LEU A 540 -9.20 10.50 -16.09
C LEU A 540 -7.90 11.32 -16.02
N MET A 541 -7.41 11.75 -17.18
CA MET A 541 -6.20 12.56 -17.25
C MET A 541 -6.39 13.92 -16.57
N ALA A 542 -7.57 14.53 -16.59
CA ALA A 542 -7.80 15.81 -15.92
C ALA A 542 -7.65 15.74 -14.38
N GLY A 543 -7.72 14.54 -13.78
CA GLY A 543 -7.56 14.37 -12.33
C GLY A 543 -6.12 14.16 -11.88
N ALA A 544 -5.46 13.13 -12.42
CA ALA A 544 -4.08 12.75 -12.08
C ALA A 544 -3.54 11.74 -13.11
N GLU A 545 -2.24 11.73 -13.37
CA GLU A 545 -1.61 10.87 -14.39
C GLU A 545 -1.78 9.39 -14.05
N ARG A 546 -1.68 9.06 -12.76
CA ARG A 546 -1.88 7.70 -12.25
C ARG A 546 -3.31 7.18 -12.50
N SER A 547 -4.29 8.05 -12.76
CA SER A 547 -5.66 7.66 -13.14
C SER A 547 -5.74 6.94 -14.48
N LEU A 548 -4.71 7.09 -15.34
CA LEU A 548 -4.53 6.27 -16.53
C LEU A 548 -3.57 5.11 -16.28
N GLY A 549 -2.54 5.32 -15.45
CA GLY A 549 -1.51 4.32 -15.17
C GLY A 549 -2.03 3.08 -14.45
N TRP A 550 -2.79 3.27 -13.36
CA TRP A 550 -3.38 2.17 -12.59
C TRP A 550 -4.31 1.27 -13.39
N PRO A 551 -5.33 1.79 -14.11
CA PRO A 551 -6.19 0.93 -14.91
C PRO A 551 -5.43 0.29 -16.07
N LEU A 552 -4.43 0.95 -16.67
CA LEU A 552 -3.59 0.31 -17.69
C LEU A 552 -2.83 -0.89 -17.13
N LEU A 553 -2.17 -0.72 -15.98
CA LEU A 553 -1.42 -1.77 -15.31
C LEU A 553 -2.30 -2.98 -14.98
N LEU A 554 -3.47 -2.69 -14.40
CA LEU A 554 -4.46 -3.68 -13.99
C LEU A 554 -5.01 -4.42 -15.22
N LEU A 555 -5.54 -3.73 -16.21
CA LEU A 555 -6.14 -4.37 -17.39
C LEU A 555 -5.14 -5.28 -18.12
N VAL A 556 -3.87 -4.88 -18.23
CA VAL A 556 -2.85 -5.74 -18.85
C VAL A 556 -2.59 -7.00 -18.02
N ARG A 557 -2.42 -6.87 -16.70
CA ARG A 557 -2.23 -8.04 -15.81
C ARG A 557 -3.34 -9.06 -15.94
N TYR A 558 -4.58 -8.57 -15.97
CA TYR A 558 -5.74 -9.45 -16.02
C TYR A 558 -5.89 -10.10 -17.39
N TYR A 559 -5.51 -9.43 -18.47
CA TYR A 559 -5.36 -10.09 -19.76
C TYR A 559 -4.29 -11.19 -19.73
N GLU A 560 -3.12 -10.94 -19.13
CA GLU A 560 -2.04 -11.93 -19.05
C GLU A 560 -2.45 -13.23 -18.35
N ASP A 561 -3.28 -13.13 -17.30
CA ASP A 561 -3.67 -14.28 -16.48
C ASP A 561 -5.02 -14.91 -16.87
N THR A 562 -5.93 -14.17 -17.51
CA THR A 562 -7.23 -14.69 -17.97
C THR A 562 -7.26 -15.06 -19.46
N GLY A 563 -6.45 -14.40 -20.28
CA GLY A 563 -6.54 -14.44 -21.73
C GLY A 563 -7.78 -13.75 -22.33
N ASP A 564 -8.60 -13.06 -21.53
CA ASP A 564 -9.82 -12.40 -22.03
C ASP A 564 -9.45 -11.11 -22.79
N PRO A 565 -9.66 -11.06 -24.13
CA PRO A 565 -9.22 -9.93 -24.94
C PRO A 565 -9.92 -8.62 -24.62
N LYS A 566 -11.04 -8.61 -23.87
CA LYS A 566 -11.70 -7.35 -23.46
C LYS A 566 -10.78 -6.44 -22.66
N TYR A 567 -9.95 -7.01 -21.79
CA TYR A 567 -9.03 -6.23 -20.98
C TYR A 567 -7.92 -5.60 -21.83
N LEU A 568 -7.37 -6.35 -22.80
CA LEU A 568 -6.36 -5.82 -23.71
C LEU A 568 -6.91 -4.71 -24.62
N ARG A 569 -8.17 -4.81 -25.07
CA ARG A 569 -8.82 -3.76 -25.88
C ARG A 569 -8.96 -2.45 -25.10
N SER A 570 -9.39 -2.51 -23.84
CA SER A 570 -9.44 -1.33 -22.95
C SER A 570 -8.04 -0.79 -22.61
N ALA A 571 -7.06 -1.66 -22.39
CA ALA A 571 -5.67 -1.27 -22.17
C ALA A 571 -5.07 -0.53 -23.39
N ARG A 572 -5.34 -1.02 -24.60
CA ARG A 572 -4.91 -0.39 -25.85
C ARG A 572 -5.44 1.04 -25.98
N LYS A 573 -6.71 1.25 -25.65
CA LYS A 573 -7.34 2.59 -25.64
C LYS A 573 -6.58 3.57 -24.73
N LEU A 574 -6.21 3.15 -23.51
CA LEU A 574 -5.41 3.96 -22.58
C LEU A 574 -4.00 4.24 -23.14
N ALA A 575 -3.35 3.22 -23.71
CA ALA A 575 -2.01 3.36 -24.29
C ALA A 575 -1.99 4.27 -25.53
N ASP A 576 -2.99 4.17 -26.41
CA ASP A 576 -3.15 5.06 -27.57
C ASP A 576 -3.37 6.51 -27.13
N TYR A 577 -4.17 6.73 -26.08
CA TYR A 577 -4.34 8.06 -25.50
C TYR A 577 -3.02 8.62 -24.94
N LEU A 578 -2.29 7.84 -24.16
CA LEU A 578 -1.00 8.23 -23.59
C LEU A 578 0.04 8.54 -24.68
N HIS A 579 0.07 7.75 -25.76
CA HIS A 579 0.95 8.00 -26.91
C HIS A 579 0.62 9.31 -27.62
N HIS A 580 -0.66 9.54 -27.90
CA HIS A 580 -1.11 10.79 -28.51
C HIS A 580 -0.62 12.01 -27.70
N TRP A 581 -0.85 12.01 -26.37
CA TRP A 581 -0.41 13.10 -25.50
C TRP A 581 1.10 13.24 -25.37
N ALA A 582 1.83 12.13 -25.35
CA ALA A 582 3.29 12.17 -25.22
C ALA A 582 4.00 12.68 -26.50
N THR A 583 3.32 12.68 -27.64
CA THR A 583 3.91 12.95 -28.97
C THR A 583 3.36 14.19 -29.69
N GLU A 584 2.41 14.93 -29.11
CA GLU A 584 1.94 16.21 -29.65
C GLU A 584 3.06 17.28 -29.71
N THR A 585 3.05 18.09 -30.79
CA THR A 585 4.10 19.08 -31.13
C THR A 585 3.87 20.46 -30.52
N GLU A 586 4.94 21.26 -30.35
CA GLU A 586 4.88 22.61 -29.77
C GLU A 586 4.01 23.64 -30.55
N GLU A 587 3.80 23.46 -31.87
CA GLU A 587 2.99 24.34 -32.71
C GLU A 587 1.47 24.31 -32.37
N GLU A 588 1.00 23.24 -31.71
CA GLU A 588 -0.35 23.14 -31.17
C GLU A 588 -0.49 23.88 -29.80
N LEU A 589 0.63 24.15 -29.10
CA LEU A 589 0.68 24.83 -27.80
C LEU A 589 0.47 26.35 -27.93
N GLU A 590 0.99 26.97 -29.00
CA GLU A 590 0.87 28.43 -29.26
C GLU A 590 -0.56 28.89 -29.56
N LYS A 591 -1.47 27.96 -29.90
CA LYS A 591 -2.91 28.23 -30.03
C LYS A 591 -3.62 28.44 -28.67
N GLY A 592 -2.85 28.60 -27.59
CA GLY A 592 -3.29 29.12 -26.30
C GLY A 592 -4.10 28.15 -25.45
N ARG A 593 -3.93 26.84 -25.60
CA ARG A 593 -4.78 25.86 -24.90
C ARG A 593 -4.06 24.87 -23.98
N TRP A 594 -2.78 24.53 -24.19
CA TRP A 594 -2.11 23.49 -23.39
C TRP A 594 -0.61 23.77 -23.31
N LEU A 595 0.00 23.58 -22.14
CA LEU A 595 1.46 23.48 -21.98
C LEU A 595 1.79 22.00 -21.83
N ARG A 596 2.95 21.61 -22.37
CA ARG A 596 3.52 20.25 -22.45
C ARG A 596 3.75 19.63 -21.07
N THR A 597 2.72 19.42 -20.28
CA THR A 597 2.72 18.63 -19.05
C THR A 597 1.74 17.48 -19.26
N TRP A 598 1.98 16.35 -18.60
CA TRP A 598 1.03 15.24 -18.67
C TRP A 598 -0.36 15.68 -18.16
N LEU A 599 -0.48 16.57 -17.15
CA LEU A 599 -1.75 17.25 -16.82
C LEU A 599 -1.80 18.67 -17.40
N GLN A 600 -2.98 19.30 -17.43
CA GLN A 600 -3.14 20.68 -17.91
C GLN A 600 -2.36 21.71 -17.08
N ASP A 601 -2.11 21.43 -15.80
CA ASP A 601 -1.57 22.35 -14.79
C ASP A 601 -0.25 21.91 -14.13
N GLY A 602 0.21 20.67 -14.37
CA GLY A 602 1.43 20.18 -13.75
C GLY A 602 1.73 18.70 -13.99
N CYS A 603 2.75 18.19 -13.30
CA CYS A 603 3.10 16.77 -13.30
C CYS A 603 3.76 16.34 -11.98
N LYS A 604 3.45 15.13 -11.49
CA LYS A 604 4.13 14.52 -10.34
C LYS A 604 4.96 13.31 -10.77
N THR A 605 6.23 13.27 -10.36
CA THR A 605 7.17 12.23 -10.79
C THR A 605 6.69 10.81 -10.42
N PHE A 606 6.21 10.61 -9.20
CA PHE A 606 5.74 9.29 -8.75
C PHE A 606 4.46 8.85 -9.46
N MET A 607 3.54 9.77 -9.79
CA MET A 607 2.31 9.43 -10.53
C MET A 607 2.63 9.05 -11.97
N SER A 608 3.52 9.80 -12.61
CA SER A 608 4.02 9.48 -13.95
C SER A 608 4.78 8.15 -13.99
N SER A 609 5.41 7.76 -12.88
CA SER A 609 6.05 6.46 -12.75
C SER A 609 5.05 5.30 -12.81
N VAL A 610 3.82 5.46 -12.29
CA VAL A 610 2.75 4.45 -12.40
C VAL A 610 2.32 4.25 -13.85
N VAL A 611 2.23 5.32 -14.63
CA VAL A 611 1.95 5.25 -16.07
C VAL A 611 3.11 4.57 -16.80
N GLY A 612 4.35 4.93 -16.46
CA GLY A 612 5.54 4.31 -17.02
C GLY A 612 5.54 2.80 -16.82
N GLU A 613 5.19 2.34 -15.61
CA GLU A 613 5.02 0.92 -15.31
C GLU A 613 3.91 0.26 -16.15
N GLY A 614 2.76 0.91 -16.29
CA GLY A 614 1.67 0.45 -17.14
C GLY A 614 2.08 0.31 -18.61
N LEU A 615 2.81 1.30 -19.16
CA LEU A 615 3.33 1.26 -20.53
C LEU A 615 4.40 0.17 -20.73
N VAL A 616 5.28 -0.04 -19.74
CA VAL A 616 6.26 -1.13 -19.76
C VAL A 616 5.56 -2.49 -19.84
N ARG A 617 4.53 -2.73 -19.01
CA ARG A 617 3.78 -3.99 -19.02
C ARG A 617 2.97 -4.15 -20.30
N TYR A 618 2.28 -3.10 -20.75
CA TYR A 618 1.55 -3.11 -22.01
C TYR A 618 2.45 -3.42 -23.21
N HIS A 619 3.62 -2.78 -23.32
CA HIS A 619 4.57 -3.08 -24.40
C HIS A 619 5.09 -4.52 -24.31
N ALA A 620 5.34 -5.03 -23.10
CA ALA A 620 5.78 -6.41 -22.91
C ALA A 620 4.79 -7.44 -23.49
N VAL A 621 3.48 -7.14 -23.43
CA VAL A 621 2.41 -8.00 -23.93
C VAL A 621 2.04 -7.71 -25.39
N ALA A 622 1.70 -6.46 -25.69
CA ALA A 622 1.14 -6.06 -26.98
C ALA A 622 2.20 -5.84 -28.07
N LYS A 623 3.48 -5.69 -27.69
CA LYS A 623 4.60 -5.36 -28.59
C LYS A 623 4.35 -4.11 -29.45
N ASP A 624 3.56 -3.18 -28.93
CA ASP A 624 3.13 -1.96 -29.63
C ASP A 624 4.20 -0.85 -29.50
N PRO A 625 4.85 -0.43 -30.60
CA PRO A 625 5.94 0.54 -30.53
C PRO A 625 5.51 1.89 -29.93
N LYS A 626 4.23 2.27 -30.10
CA LYS A 626 3.67 3.51 -29.52
C LYS A 626 3.87 3.59 -28.02
N ALA A 627 3.79 2.46 -27.32
CA ALA A 627 3.97 2.43 -25.87
C ALA A 627 5.41 2.79 -25.47
N THR A 628 6.39 2.35 -26.27
CA THR A 628 7.80 2.69 -26.04
C THR A 628 8.07 4.15 -26.37
N GLU A 629 7.51 4.67 -27.47
CA GLU A 629 7.61 6.08 -27.84
C GLU A 629 7.04 7.00 -26.73
N ALA A 630 5.84 6.68 -26.25
CA ALA A 630 5.18 7.40 -25.16
C ALA A 630 6.02 7.38 -23.87
N LEU A 631 6.54 6.21 -23.52
CA LEU A 631 7.40 6.01 -22.34
C LEU A 631 8.66 6.88 -22.42
N THR A 632 9.39 6.83 -23.54
CA THR A 632 10.64 7.58 -23.69
C THR A 632 10.41 9.08 -23.72
N ALA A 633 9.36 9.55 -24.41
CA ALA A 633 9.01 10.96 -24.45
C ALA A 633 8.64 11.49 -23.06
N GLY A 634 7.87 10.72 -22.27
CA GLY A 634 7.56 11.06 -20.88
C GLY A 634 8.79 11.11 -19.98
N ILE A 635 9.67 10.12 -20.06
CA ILE A 635 10.92 10.09 -19.28
C ILE A 635 11.82 11.26 -19.65
N ASP A 636 12.00 11.54 -20.95
CA ASP A 636 12.86 12.64 -21.39
C ASP A 636 12.34 13.99 -20.87
N TRP A 637 11.03 14.18 -20.88
CA TRP A 637 10.41 15.37 -20.30
C TRP A 637 10.64 15.46 -18.78
N LEU A 638 10.40 14.37 -18.04
CA LEU A 638 10.65 14.32 -16.59
C LEU A 638 12.11 14.63 -16.27
N VAL A 639 13.06 14.09 -17.04
CA VAL A 639 14.47 14.36 -16.81
C VAL A 639 14.84 15.80 -17.20
N GLU A 640 14.31 16.33 -18.28
CA GLU A 640 14.58 17.70 -18.71
C GLU A 640 14.08 18.72 -17.68
N LYS A 641 12.82 18.56 -17.23
CA LYS A 641 12.11 19.55 -16.40
C LYS A 641 12.19 19.29 -14.91
N MET A 642 12.34 18.03 -14.48
CA MET A 642 12.18 17.64 -13.08
C MET A 642 13.39 16.94 -12.48
N TRP A 643 14.40 16.49 -13.23
CA TRP A 643 15.63 15.91 -12.66
C TRP A 643 16.70 16.97 -12.38
N TYR A 644 17.19 16.98 -11.14
CA TYR A 644 18.21 17.90 -10.63
C TYR A 644 19.36 17.10 -10.01
N PRO A 645 20.45 16.84 -10.77
CA PRO A 645 21.56 16.00 -10.29
C PRO A 645 22.27 16.52 -9.04
N GLU A 646 22.29 17.84 -8.83
CA GLU A 646 22.84 18.47 -7.63
C GLU A 646 22.13 18.01 -6.35
N TYR A 647 20.84 17.71 -6.44
CA TYR A 647 20.05 17.11 -5.37
C TYR A 647 19.98 15.58 -5.48
N GLY A 648 20.43 15.01 -6.62
CA GLY A 648 20.31 13.59 -6.95
C GLY A 648 18.85 13.12 -6.90
N GLY A 649 17.92 13.98 -7.33
CA GLY A 649 16.49 13.77 -7.14
C GLY A 649 15.63 14.42 -8.20
N PHE A 650 14.43 13.87 -8.34
CA PHE A 650 13.36 14.49 -9.09
C PHE A 650 12.60 15.48 -8.21
N MET A 651 12.18 16.59 -8.79
CA MET A 651 11.19 17.49 -8.21
C MET A 651 9.90 16.72 -7.94
N TYR A 652 9.24 17.01 -6.83
CA TYR A 652 8.02 16.35 -6.42
C TYR A 652 6.87 16.65 -7.39
N GLU A 653 6.66 17.93 -7.71
CA GLU A 653 5.61 18.42 -8.58
C GLU A 653 6.13 19.57 -9.44
N TYR A 654 5.94 19.46 -10.75
CA TYR A 654 6.05 20.59 -11.67
C TYR A 654 4.67 21.22 -11.81
N ASN A 655 4.55 22.54 -11.71
CA ASN A 655 3.29 23.24 -11.99
C ASN A 655 3.57 24.42 -12.93
N ALA A 656 2.88 24.43 -14.09
CA ALA A 656 3.15 25.41 -15.14
C ALA A 656 2.59 26.81 -14.81
N PHE A 657 1.54 26.88 -13.99
CA PHE A 657 0.88 28.14 -13.61
C PHE A 657 1.41 28.72 -12.30
N ILE A 658 1.97 27.87 -11.44
CA ILE A 658 2.55 28.23 -10.14
C ILE A 658 3.95 27.60 -10.02
N PRO A 659 4.96 28.08 -10.79
CA PRO A 659 6.34 27.65 -10.59
C PRO A 659 6.76 27.86 -9.13
N GLY A 660 7.43 26.89 -8.51
CA GLY A 660 7.81 26.97 -7.10
C GLY A 660 6.78 26.47 -6.09
N HIS A 661 5.63 25.93 -6.53
CA HIS A 661 4.56 25.49 -5.62
C HIS A 661 5.01 24.40 -4.62
N ARG A 662 5.77 23.40 -5.08
CA ARG A 662 6.24 22.26 -4.27
C ARG A 662 7.60 21.75 -4.74
N ASP A 663 8.62 22.58 -4.55
CA ASP A 663 10.01 22.30 -4.93
C ASP A 663 10.76 21.47 -3.88
N SER A 664 10.24 20.28 -3.59
CA SER A 664 11.00 19.26 -2.87
C SER A 664 11.62 18.28 -3.87
N PHE A 665 12.87 17.92 -3.65
CA PHE A 665 13.61 16.99 -4.50
C PHE A 665 13.79 15.67 -3.78
N SER A 666 13.51 14.56 -4.45
CA SER A 666 13.70 13.24 -3.89
C SER A 666 14.19 12.23 -4.93
N PRO A 667 15.06 11.28 -4.55
CA PRO A 667 15.41 10.14 -5.38
C PRO A 667 14.21 9.18 -5.48
N GLU A 668 13.26 9.52 -6.35
CA GLU A 668 11.99 8.80 -6.50
C GLU A 668 12.20 7.40 -7.08
N MET A 669 12.23 6.40 -6.20
CA MET A 669 12.50 5.01 -6.57
C MET A 669 11.43 4.41 -7.48
N MET A 670 10.22 4.98 -7.52
CA MET A 670 9.19 4.51 -8.44
C MET A 670 9.59 4.62 -9.92
N THR A 671 10.51 5.53 -10.24
CA THR A 671 11.02 5.74 -11.61
C THR A 671 11.90 4.60 -12.12
N LEU A 672 12.41 3.73 -11.23
CA LEU A 672 13.49 2.79 -11.55
C LEU A 672 13.13 1.80 -12.67
N GLN A 673 11.92 1.23 -12.63
CA GLN A 673 11.51 0.25 -13.64
C GLN A 673 11.40 0.89 -15.03
N MET A 674 10.78 2.07 -15.14
CA MET A 674 10.65 2.75 -16.42
C MET A 674 12.01 3.20 -16.98
N LEU A 675 12.93 3.68 -16.13
CA LEU A 675 14.28 4.07 -16.53
C LEU A 675 15.09 2.87 -17.03
N GLY A 676 15.06 1.75 -16.30
CA GLY A 676 15.73 0.51 -16.71
C GLY A 676 15.17 -0.04 -18.01
N TYR A 677 13.84 -0.01 -18.18
CA TYR A 677 13.20 -0.46 -19.41
C TYR A 677 13.53 0.44 -20.60
N ALA A 678 13.48 1.76 -20.42
CA ALA A 678 13.85 2.73 -21.45
C ALA A 678 15.31 2.53 -21.89
N TYR A 679 16.23 2.30 -20.97
CA TYR A 679 17.61 1.90 -21.33
C TYR A 679 17.64 0.57 -22.09
N LYS A 680 16.88 -0.45 -21.65
CA LYS A 680 16.86 -1.76 -22.31
C LYS A 680 16.50 -1.66 -23.79
N VAL A 681 15.51 -0.82 -24.13
CA VAL A 681 14.97 -0.67 -25.49
C VAL A 681 15.71 0.36 -26.34
N THR A 682 16.23 1.46 -25.76
CA THR A 682 16.91 2.53 -26.51
C THR A 682 18.43 2.46 -26.48
N LYS A 683 19.00 1.79 -25.48
CA LYS A 683 20.42 1.82 -25.11
C LYS A 683 20.96 3.22 -24.77
N ASN A 684 20.10 4.19 -24.50
CA ASN A 684 20.52 5.53 -24.10
C ASN A 684 21.10 5.52 -22.66
N PRO A 685 22.42 5.74 -22.47
CA PRO A 685 23.08 5.61 -21.18
C PRO A 685 22.57 6.60 -20.12
N LYS A 686 21.92 7.70 -20.53
CA LYS A 686 21.31 8.69 -19.64
C LYS A 686 20.30 8.04 -18.69
N TYR A 687 19.41 7.19 -19.18
CA TYR A 687 18.38 6.55 -18.35
C TYR A 687 18.99 5.64 -17.28
N LEU A 688 20.01 4.86 -17.67
CA LEU A 688 20.72 3.98 -16.75
C LEU A 688 21.42 4.78 -15.66
N ARG A 689 22.17 5.83 -16.02
CA ARG A 689 22.89 6.68 -15.07
C ARG A 689 21.96 7.27 -14.00
N ILE A 690 20.82 7.81 -14.42
CA ILE A 690 19.81 8.38 -13.50
C ILE A 690 19.21 7.29 -12.61
N GLY A 691 18.84 6.14 -13.18
CA GLY A 691 18.33 5.01 -12.42
C GLY A 691 19.32 4.52 -11.35
N LEU A 692 20.62 4.49 -11.66
CA LEU A 692 21.65 4.14 -10.70
C LEU A 692 21.78 5.16 -9.57
N ASP A 693 21.68 6.46 -9.86
CA ASP A 693 21.75 7.50 -8.82
C ASP A 693 20.52 7.46 -7.90
N VAL A 694 19.32 7.27 -8.48
CA VAL A 694 18.07 7.05 -7.73
C VAL A 694 18.17 5.82 -6.83
N LEU A 695 18.66 4.69 -7.33
CA LEU A 695 18.77 3.45 -6.53
C LEU A 695 19.71 3.63 -5.32
N ARG A 696 20.85 4.33 -5.52
CA ARG A 696 21.84 4.57 -4.46
C ARG A 696 21.26 5.47 -3.36
N ARG A 697 20.66 6.59 -3.74
CA ARG A 697 20.18 7.64 -2.82
C ARG A 697 18.78 7.35 -2.25
N GLY A 698 17.98 6.56 -2.97
CA GLY A 698 16.62 6.20 -2.65
C GLY A 698 16.48 5.60 -1.25
N GLY A 699 15.47 6.06 -0.51
CA GLY A 699 15.08 5.54 0.79
C GLY A 699 13.83 4.67 0.70
N ILE A 700 13.68 3.76 1.65
CA ILE A 700 12.47 2.94 1.83
C ILE A 700 11.91 3.26 3.20
N GLY A 701 10.68 3.79 3.23
CA GLY A 701 10.04 4.16 4.48
C GLY A 701 9.44 2.95 5.20
N SER A 702 9.10 3.14 6.49
CA SER A 702 8.68 2.07 7.41
C SER A 702 7.21 2.19 7.84
N ASP A 703 6.39 2.76 6.97
CA ASP A 703 4.92 2.65 7.00
C ASP A 703 4.47 1.97 5.71
N GLY A 704 3.22 1.49 5.66
CA GLY A 704 2.79 0.68 4.51
C GLY A 704 2.84 1.42 3.17
N LYS A 705 2.52 2.71 3.13
CA LYS A 705 2.56 3.52 1.89
C LYS A 705 3.99 3.76 1.42
N SER A 706 4.84 4.28 2.30
CA SER A 706 6.25 4.59 1.99
C SER A 706 7.12 3.36 1.81
N PHE A 707 6.65 2.19 2.26
CA PHE A 707 7.21 0.88 1.93
C PHE A 707 6.74 0.40 0.55
N ALA A 708 5.43 0.40 0.28
CA ALA A 708 4.85 -0.15 -0.95
C ALA A 708 5.28 0.61 -2.21
N MET A 709 5.28 1.94 -2.17
CA MET A 709 5.66 2.81 -3.30
C MET A 709 7.00 2.40 -3.95
N PRO A 710 8.14 2.37 -3.24
CA PRO A 710 9.41 1.98 -3.83
C PRO A 710 9.55 0.47 -4.07
N THR A 711 8.91 -0.38 -3.26
CA THR A 711 9.15 -1.84 -3.30
C THR A 711 8.29 -2.60 -4.30
N ARG A 712 7.29 -1.97 -4.92
CA ARG A 712 6.48 -2.57 -5.99
C ARG A 712 7.17 -2.58 -7.36
N ASN A 713 8.16 -1.73 -7.61
CA ASN A 713 8.82 -1.63 -8.94
C ASN A 713 10.35 -1.68 -8.91
N ALA A 714 11.01 -1.17 -7.86
CA ALA A 714 12.46 -1.25 -7.71
C ALA A 714 13.03 -2.68 -7.82
N PRO A 715 12.34 -3.75 -7.35
CA PRO A 715 12.82 -5.11 -7.55
C PRO A 715 13.06 -5.48 -9.02
N HIS A 716 12.27 -4.95 -9.95
CA HIS A 716 12.44 -5.21 -11.37
C HIS A 716 13.71 -4.55 -11.94
N PHE A 717 14.07 -3.36 -11.44
CA PHE A 717 15.31 -2.69 -11.81
C PHE A 717 16.53 -3.41 -11.21
N VAL A 718 16.45 -3.82 -9.94
CA VAL A 718 17.50 -4.63 -9.29
C VAL A 718 17.73 -5.94 -10.07
N ALA A 719 16.65 -6.60 -10.47
CA ALA A 719 16.73 -7.79 -11.31
C ALA A 719 17.39 -7.51 -12.67
N PHE A 720 17.03 -6.40 -13.31
CA PHE A 720 17.64 -5.97 -14.57
C PHE A 720 19.16 -5.79 -14.43
N LEU A 721 19.64 -5.16 -13.35
CA LEU A 721 21.08 -4.99 -13.08
C LEU A 721 21.77 -6.34 -12.86
N ASP A 722 21.22 -7.19 -11.98
CA ASP A 722 21.76 -8.51 -11.65
C ASP A 722 21.91 -9.40 -12.90
N GLN A 723 20.88 -9.40 -13.76
CA GLN A 723 20.82 -10.19 -14.99
C GLN A 723 21.74 -9.61 -16.09
N SER A 724 21.90 -8.28 -16.14
CA SER A 724 22.75 -7.62 -17.14
C SER A 724 24.23 -7.57 -16.73
N GLY A 725 24.55 -7.83 -15.47
CA GLY A 725 25.91 -7.71 -14.95
C GLY A 725 26.40 -6.27 -14.78
N ILE A 726 25.49 -5.28 -14.81
CA ILE A 726 25.82 -3.86 -14.68
C ILE A 726 26.01 -3.54 -13.21
N ASP A 727 27.25 -3.27 -12.80
CA ASP A 727 27.56 -2.90 -11.42
C ASP A 727 27.05 -1.48 -11.13
N PRO A 728 26.16 -1.28 -10.13
CA PRO A 728 25.65 0.04 -9.79
C PRO A 728 26.73 1.02 -9.30
N LYS A 729 27.91 0.52 -8.92
CA LYS A 729 29.05 1.30 -8.40
C LYS A 729 29.92 1.92 -9.51
N THR A 730 29.79 1.49 -10.77
CA THR A 730 30.72 1.90 -11.83
C THR A 730 30.32 3.17 -12.59
N ALA A 731 29.18 3.79 -12.29
CA ALA A 731 28.70 4.96 -13.01
C ALA A 731 28.97 6.27 -12.26
N GLU A 732 29.70 7.20 -12.91
CA GLU A 732 29.92 8.56 -12.41
C GLU A 732 28.59 9.33 -12.27
N PRO A 733 28.43 10.17 -11.24
CA PRO A 733 27.26 11.03 -11.06
C PRO A 733 27.05 11.93 -12.28
N GLU A 734 25.79 12.19 -12.63
CA GLU A 734 25.50 13.22 -13.63
C GLU A 734 25.78 14.60 -13.05
N THR A 735 26.42 15.46 -13.85
CA THR A 735 26.55 16.89 -13.55
C THR A 735 25.68 17.64 -14.55
N LYS A 736 24.59 18.25 -14.09
CA LYS A 736 23.91 19.32 -14.84
C LYS A 736 24.59 20.63 -14.42
N PRO A 737 24.88 21.56 -15.33
CA PRO A 737 25.24 22.90 -14.90
C PRO A 737 24.09 23.41 -14.01
N PRO A 738 24.39 24.08 -12.88
CA PRO A 738 23.35 24.66 -12.06
C PRO A 738 22.46 25.52 -12.96
N PRO A 739 21.14 25.60 -12.68
CA PRO A 739 20.32 26.59 -13.37
C PRO A 739 21.04 27.94 -13.29
N PRO A 740 21.10 28.72 -14.38
CA PRO A 740 21.74 30.01 -14.34
C PRO A 740 21.20 30.77 -13.13
N ASP A 741 22.12 31.26 -12.29
CA ASP A 741 21.81 32.14 -11.16
C ASP A 741 20.77 33.14 -11.69
N PRO A 742 19.59 33.32 -11.06
CA PRO A 742 18.63 34.30 -11.54
C PRO A 742 19.39 35.62 -11.65
N VAL A 743 19.57 36.07 -12.90
CA VAL A 743 20.24 37.32 -13.24
C VAL A 743 19.77 38.36 -12.24
N LYS A 744 20.70 39.08 -11.58
CA LYS A 744 20.39 40.18 -10.67
C LYS A 744 19.20 40.94 -11.29
N PRO A 745 18.00 40.91 -10.68
CA PRO A 745 16.85 41.47 -11.36
C PRO A 745 17.13 42.95 -11.63
N GLU A 746 16.93 43.43 -12.86
CA GLU A 746 17.10 44.86 -13.15
C GLU A 746 16.04 45.72 -12.43
N ARG A 747 15.02 45.09 -11.86
CA ARG A 747 13.86 45.72 -11.23
C ARG A 747 13.41 44.99 -9.95
N LEU A 748 12.92 45.73 -8.98
CA LEU A 748 12.28 45.24 -7.77
C LEU A 748 10.78 45.57 -7.81
N GLU A 749 9.93 44.57 -7.56
CA GLU A 749 8.47 44.61 -7.78
C GLU A 749 7.68 44.58 -6.47
N LEU A 750 7.50 45.73 -5.82
CA LEU A 750 6.83 45.90 -4.54
C LEU A 750 5.30 45.99 -4.68
N PRO A 751 4.52 45.75 -3.60
CA PRO A 751 3.09 46.01 -3.60
C PRO A 751 2.78 47.44 -4.05
N GLY A 752 2.18 47.57 -5.23
CA GLY A 752 1.83 48.86 -5.83
C GLY A 752 2.99 49.64 -6.48
N LEU A 753 4.20 49.09 -6.56
CA LEU A 753 5.36 49.85 -7.03
C LEU A 753 6.46 48.98 -7.69
N THR A 754 6.85 49.32 -8.92
CA THR A 754 8.04 48.75 -9.59
C THR A 754 9.18 49.77 -9.61
N VAL A 755 10.38 49.41 -9.12
CA VAL A 755 11.57 50.26 -9.14
C VAL A 755 12.74 49.61 -9.88
N ARG A 756 13.57 50.41 -10.56
CA ARG A 756 14.79 49.91 -11.22
C ARG A 756 15.95 49.89 -10.23
N LEU A 757 16.74 48.82 -10.26
CA LEU A 757 17.92 48.67 -9.40
C LEU A 757 19.19 49.28 -9.99
N THR A 758 19.17 49.69 -11.27
CA THR A 758 20.32 50.28 -11.96
C THR A 758 20.78 51.61 -11.38
N ASP A 759 19.88 52.31 -10.69
CA ASP A 759 20.12 53.65 -10.15
C ASP A 759 20.31 53.66 -8.63
N ALA A 760 20.39 52.47 -8.01
CA ALA A 760 20.54 52.32 -6.58
C ALA A 760 21.98 52.58 -6.13
N ALA A 761 22.16 53.29 -5.01
CA ALA A 761 23.41 53.25 -4.27
C ALA A 761 23.53 51.89 -3.58
N LEU A 762 24.66 51.20 -3.74
CA LEU A 762 24.85 49.83 -3.27
C LEU A 762 26.13 49.70 -2.44
N ALA A 763 26.03 48.94 -1.34
CA ALA A 763 27.16 48.41 -0.60
C ALA A 763 27.08 46.88 -0.57
N GLU A 764 28.21 46.22 -0.86
CA GLU A 764 28.34 44.76 -0.72
C GLU A 764 28.24 44.39 0.77
N ALA A 765 27.52 43.32 1.10
CA ALA A 765 27.28 42.96 2.50
C ALA A 765 28.57 42.73 3.28
N GLU A 766 29.61 42.18 2.65
CA GLU A 766 30.90 41.91 3.27
C GLU A 766 31.72 43.17 3.60
N SER A 767 31.34 44.34 3.07
CA SER A 767 31.95 45.61 3.44
C SER A 767 31.43 46.17 4.78
N ALA A 768 30.57 45.43 5.48
CA ALA A 768 30.01 45.84 6.76
C ALA A 768 31.11 46.04 7.81
N VAL A 769 31.02 47.13 8.57
CA VAL A 769 31.78 47.27 9.83
C VAL A 769 30.97 46.60 10.94
N LEU A 770 31.54 45.56 11.53
CA LEU A 770 30.95 44.81 12.65
C LEU A 770 31.06 45.62 13.95
N ALA A 771 29.93 45.86 14.61
CA ALA A 771 29.90 46.30 16.01
C ALA A 771 29.80 45.10 16.97
N GLU A 772 30.11 45.31 18.25
CA GLU A 772 30.13 44.24 19.26
C GLU A 772 28.83 43.41 19.31
N GLY A 773 28.95 42.07 19.31
CA GLY A 773 27.87 41.13 19.62
C GLY A 773 27.21 40.38 18.44
N ILE A 774 27.60 40.65 17.19
CA ILE A 774 27.19 39.84 16.02
C ILE A 774 28.30 38.89 15.58
N GLU A 775 27.96 37.60 15.37
CA GLU A 775 28.80 36.65 14.64
C GLU A 775 28.49 36.75 13.14
N ALA A 776 29.49 37.13 12.33
CA ALA A 776 29.36 37.15 10.88
C ALA A 776 30.55 36.48 10.18
N ALA A 777 30.28 35.74 9.10
CA ALA A 777 31.31 35.04 8.34
C ALA A 777 31.08 35.20 6.83
N VAL A 778 32.14 35.55 6.10
CA VAL A 778 32.11 35.62 4.64
C VAL A 778 32.05 34.21 4.05
N LYS A 779 31.09 33.97 3.14
CA LYS A 779 30.89 32.69 2.45
C LYS A 779 30.71 32.89 0.94
N PRO A 780 31.10 31.92 0.10
CA PRO A 780 30.75 31.93 -1.32
C PRO A 780 29.23 31.84 -1.51
N LYS A 781 28.67 32.55 -2.52
CA LYS A 781 27.22 32.50 -2.82
C LYS A 781 26.77 31.13 -3.35
N ALA A 782 27.64 30.45 -4.10
CA ALA A 782 27.46 29.10 -4.66
C ALA A 782 28.77 28.29 -4.66
N GLN A 783 28.69 26.97 -4.75
CA GLN A 783 29.87 26.13 -4.98
C GLN A 783 30.44 26.45 -6.37
N ALA A 784 31.68 26.96 -6.41
CA ALA A 784 32.43 27.40 -7.59
C ALA A 784 32.23 28.84 -8.11
N SER A 785 31.51 29.73 -7.40
CA SER A 785 31.52 31.18 -7.74
C SER A 785 32.58 31.96 -6.95
N GLY A 786 33.14 33.02 -7.55
CA GLY A 786 34.02 33.98 -6.87
C GLY A 786 33.28 35.04 -6.04
N ASP A 787 31.95 35.06 -6.14
CA ASP A 787 31.06 36.01 -5.46
C ASP A 787 30.84 35.62 -4.00
N LYS A 788 30.86 36.63 -3.12
CA LYS A 788 30.83 36.45 -1.66
C LYS A 788 29.56 37.04 -1.05
N ALA A 789 29.13 36.46 0.06
CA ALA A 789 28.03 36.92 0.89
C ALA A 789 28.45 36.92 2.36
N LEU A 790 27.76 37.72 3.17
CA LEU A 790 27.97 37.76 4.62
C LEU A 790 26.90 36.90 5.31
N ARG A 791 27.31 35.78 5.92
CA ARG A 791 26.42 35.00 6.77
C ARG A 791 26.36 35.62 8.16
N VAL A 792 25.17 35.97 8.61
CA VAL A 792 24.90 36.63 9.88
C VAL A 792 24.19 35.66 10.81
N ALA A 793 24.75 35.42 12.00
CA ALA A 793 24.13 34.62 13.05
C ALA A 793 23.91 35.50 14.29
N GLY A 794 22.69 36.02 14.42
CA GLY A 794 22.34 36.93 15.50
C GLY A 794 21.72 36.23 16.71
N LYS A 795 22.25 36.49 17.92
CA LYS A 795 21.64 36.11 19.22
C LYS A 795 20.95 37.30 19.90
N GLY A 796 20.58 38.33 19.13
CA GLY A 796 19.78 39.48 19.60
C GLY A 796 20.52 40.59 20.36
N LYS A 797 21.84 40.75 20.20
CA LYS A 797 22.59 41.93 20.69
C LYS A 797 23.75 42.26 19.75
N GLY A 798 23.63 43.28 18.90
CA GLY A 798 24.73 43.85 18.12
C GLY A 798 24.28 44.51 16.81
N ALA A 799 25.21 45.09 16.04
CA ALA A 799 24.88 45.84 14.83
C ALA A 799 25.88 45.66 13.67
N LEU A 800 25.37 45.75 12.45
CA LEU A 800 26.14 45.83 11.21
C LEU A 800 25.97 47.23 10.61
N HIS A 801 27.08 47.84 10.17
CA HIS A 801 27.06 49.19 9.60
C HIS A 801 27.61 49.21 8.17
N TRP A 802 26.93 49.94 7.30
CA TRP A 802 27.39 50.28 5.95
C TRP A 802 27.33 51.79 5.76
N THR A 803 28.27 52.32 4.98
CA THR A 803 28.21 53.71 4.50
C THR A 803 27.81 53.67 3.03
N LEU A 804 26.68 54.29 2.69
CA LEU A 804 26.20 54.42 1.32
C LEU A 804 26.20 55.89 0.92
N ARG A 805 26.60 56.18 -0.32
CA ARG A 805 26.60 57.54 -0.85
C ARG A 805 25.36 57.81 -1.69
N VAL A 806 24.55 58.76 -1.24
CA VAL A 806 23.37 59.26 -1.94
C VAL A 806 23.80 60.35 -2.94
N PRO A 807 23.56 60.17 -4.26
CA PRO A 807 24.06 61.09 -5.28
C PRO A 807 23.28 62.42 -5.34
N GLN A 808 21.99 62.38 -5.06
CA GLN A 808 21.09 63.54 -5.07
C GLN A 808 20.07 63.44 -3.94
N ALA A 809 19.77 64.57 -3.29
CA ALA A 809 18.74 64.62 -2.26
C ALA A 809 17.36 64.23 -2.85
N GLY A 810 16.62 63.38 -2.15
CA GLY A 810 15.37 62.81 -2.62
C GLY A 810 14.84 61.72 -1.70
N ASP A 811 13.78 61.04 -2.13
CA ASP A 811 13.20 59.91 -1.41
C ASP A 811 13.85 58.60 -1.88
N TYR A 812 14.24 57.75 -0.92
CA TYR A 812 14.93 56.48 -1.18
C TYR A 812 14.30 55.34 -0.40
N LEU A 813 14.17 54.18 -1.04
CA LEU A 813 13.83 52.92 -0.38
C LEU A 813 15.11 52.21 0.05
N LEU A 814 15.20 51.86 1.33
CA LEU A 814 16.21 50.95 1.82
C LEU A 814 15.81 49.51 1.49
N ALA A 815 16.69 48.74 0.86
CA ALA A 815 16.48 47.32 0.59
C ALA A 815 17.70 46.49 1.01
N LEU A 816 17.44 45.32 1.60
CA LEU A 816 18.45 44.31 1.90
C LEU A 816 18.28 43.14 0.94
N ARG A 817 19.33 42.73 0.24
CA ARG A 817 19.32 41.49 -0.54
C ARG A 817 19.82 40.33 0.34
N TYR A 818 18.96 39.38 0.68
CA TYR A 818 19.24 38.33 1.68
C TYR A 818 18.61 36.97 1.30
N ARG A 819 19.00 35.91 2.02
CA ARG A 819 18.33 34.60 2.01
C ARG A 819 18.32 33.98 3.41
N CYS A 820 17.27 33.26 3.78
CA CYS A 820 17.11 32.65 5.11
C CYS A 820 17.23 31.12 5.09
N ASP A 821 17.67 30.54 6.21
CA ASP A 821 17.85 29.08 6.38
C ASP A 821 16.56 28.34 6.80
N HIS A 822 15.43 29.04 7.02
CA HIS A 822 14.29 28.50 7.76
C HIS A 822 13.14 27.98 6.87
N GLU A 823 12.58 26.82 7.21
CA GLU A 823 11.57 26.07 6.42
C GLU A 823 10.12 26.57 6.58
N LYS A 824 9.87 27.67 7.30
CA LYS A 824 8.54 28.28 7.47
C LYS A 824 8.61 29.76 7.12
N TRP A 825 7.58 30.27 6.43
CA TRP A 825 7.35 31.65 5.97
C TRP A 825 8.52 32.64 6.22
N PRO A 826 9.25 33.08 5.17
CA PRO A 826 10.44 33.90 5.31
C PRO A 826 10.03 35.32 5.66
N VAL A 827 10.06 35.66 6.94
CA VAL A 827 9.98 37.07 7.35
C VAL A 827 11.07 37.29 8.38
N MET A 828 12.04 38.12 8.02
CA MET A 828 12.92 38.78 8.98
C MET A 828 12.05 39.73 9.81
N ARG A 829 11.48 39.21 10.91
CA ARG A 829 10.52 39.94 11.77
C ARG A 829 11.18 40.65 12.95
N GLU A 830 12.47 40.44 13.15
CA GLU A 830 13.13 40.68 14.43
C GLU A 830 14.48 41.36 14.23
N ALA A 831 14.53 42.37 13.35
CA ALA A 831 15.68 43.23 13.19
C ALA A 831 15.22 44.69 13.05
N GLU A 832 16.07 45.63 13.41
CA GLU A 832 15.80 47.06 13.30
C GLU A 832 16.73 47.70 12.28
N LEU A 833 16.16 48.50 11.38
CA LEU A 833 16.91 49.24 10.38
C LEU A 833 16.93 50.73 10.70
N LEU A 834 18.14 51.29 10.69
CA LEU A 834 18.39 52.70 10.98
C LEU A 834 19.11 53.34 9.79
N ILE A 835 18.79 54.60 9.53
CA ILE A 835 19.56 55.48 8.65
C ILE A 835 20.06 56.65 9.49
N ASP A 836 21.36 56.93 9.45
CA ASP A 836 22.04 57.93 10.28
C ASP A 836 21.73 57.78 11.78
N ASP A 837 21.72 56.52 12.23
CA ASP A 837 21.42 56.11 13.60
C ASP A 837 20.00 56.46 14.09
N ALA A 838 19.10 56.87 13.18
CA ALA A 838 17.69 57.11 13.45
C ALA A 838 16.79 56.02 12.83
N PRO A 839 15.68 55.62 13.51
CA PRO A 839 14.68 54.74 12.92
C PRO A 839 14.02 55.36 11.69
N ILE A 840 13.65 54.51 10.74
CA ILE A 840 12.93 54.92 9.53
C ILE A 840 11.51 55.39 9.90
N PRO A 841 11.15 56.67 9.69
CA PRO A 841 9.85 57.20 10.09
C PRO A 841 8.70 56.48 9.37
N GLY A 842 7.71 55.98 10.11
CA GLY A 842 6.55 55.26 9.56
C GLY A 842 6.72 53.76 9.37
N ALA A 843 7.93 53.22 9.54
CA ALA A 843 8.15 51.77 9.56
C ALA A 843 7.62 51.15 10.87
N ALA A 844 7.10 49.92 10.80
CA ALA A 844 6.73 49.16 12.00
C ALA A 844 7.97 48.86 12.87
N ASN A 845 7.79 48.71 14.19
CA ASN A 845 8.83 48.25 15.11
C ASN A 845 8.40 46.94 15.81
N PRO A 846 9.17 45.83 15.70
CA PRO A 846 10.37 45.66 14.87
C PRO A 846 10.08 45.81 13.37
N THR A 847 11.08 46.25 12.60
CA THR A 847 10.95 46.51 11.15
C THR A 847 10.66 45.21 10.42
N ARG A 848 9.46 45.10 9.85
CA ARG A 848 9.07 43.96 9.03
C ARG A 848 9.66 44.13 7.63
N LEU A 849 10.56 43.23 7.26
CA LEU A 849 11.05 43.12 5.89
C LEU A 849 10.17 42.17 5.11
N TRP A 850 9.49 42.68 4.09
CA TRP A 850 8.67 41.86 3.20
C TRP A 850 9.47 41.28 2.07
N TYR A 851 9.10 40.05 1.72
CA TYR A 851 9.54 39.32 0.55
C TYR A 851 8.87 39.89 -0.70
N VAL A 852 9.63 40.11 -1.77
CA VAL A 852 9.16 40.83 -2.96
C VAL A 852 9.22 39.93 -4.21
N ASN A 853 8.10 39.26 -4.45
CA ASN A 853 7.59 38.83 -5.77
C ASN A 853 7.92 37.46 -6.43
N ARG A 854 8.45 36.44 -5.74
CA ARG A 854 8.19 35.00 -6.00
C ARG A 854 7.83 34.23 -4.70
N ARG A 855 8.12 32.94 -4.51
CA ARG A 855 8.19 32.35 -3.16
C ARG A 855 9.56 31.70 -3.13
N PRO A 856 10.47 32.01 -2.19
CA PRO A 856 11.76 31.38 -2.16
C PRO A 856 11.56 30.05 -1.42
N THR A 857 11.26 28.98 -2.17
CA THR A 857 11.18 27.63 -1.59
C THR A 857 12.54 26.94 -1.52
N LEU A 858 13.60 27.60 -2.01
CA LEU A 858 14.95 27.06 -2.02
C LEU A 858 15.84 27.79 -1.01
N LYS A 859 16.56 27.04 -0.18
CA LYS A 859 17.66 27.53 0.69
C LYS A 859 18.77 28.28 -0.08
N SER A 860 18.70 28.33 -1.42
CA SER A 860 19.70 28.90 -2.33
C SER A 860 19.31 30.23 -2.99
N GLU A 861 18.06 30.69 -2.91
CA GLU A 861 17.61 31.90 -3.65
C GLU A 861 17.78 33.21 -2.87
N TRP A 862 18.31 34.23 -3.54
CA TRP A 862 18.45 35.60 -3.04
C TRP A 862 17.18 36.42 -3.25
N ASP A 863 16.75 37.18 -2.24
CA ASP A 863 15.57 38.05 -2.31
C ASP A 863 15.79 39.41 -1.65
N TYR A 864 14.85 40.36 -1.81
CA TYR A 864 14.92 41.72 -1.29
C TYR A 864 13.92 41.97 -0.16
N GLY A 865 14.41 42.48 0.96
CA GLY A 865 13.61 42.96 2.09
C GLY A 865 13.61 44.46 2.18
N VAL A 866 12.43 45.10 2.23
CA VAL A 866 12.29 46.55 2.44
C VAL A 866 11.55 46.88 3.75
N PRO A 867 11.92 47.96 4.46
CA PRO A 867 11.14 48.48 5.58
C PRO A 867 9.70 48.79 5.18
N SER A 868 8.75 48.41 6.02
CA SER A 868 7.32 48.53 5.72
C SER A 868 6.48 48.94 6.93
N THR A 869 5.27 49.42 6.67
CA THR A 869 4.23 49.68 7.68
C THR A 869 3.67 48.38 8.27
N ALA A 870 2.82 48.46 9.30
CA ALA A 870 2.16 47.30 9.88
C ALA A 870 1.30 46.52 8.86
N ASP A 871 0.77 47.23 7.86
CA ASP A 871 -0.05 46.71 6.76
C ASP A 871 0.77 46.33 5.51
N SER A 872 2.10 46.25 5.62
CA SER A 872 3.02 45.74 4.59
C SER A 872 3.32 46.68 3.43
N MET A 873 3.06 47.98 3.58
CA MET A 873 3.39 48.97 2.55
C MET A 873 4.84 49.45 2.71
N PRO A 874 5.66 49.47 1.64
CA PRO A 874 7.04 49.98 1.69
C PRO A 874 7.11 51.43 2.15
N VAL A 875 8.13 51.78 2.94
CA VAL A 875 8.30 53.13 3.50
C VAL A 875 9.58 53.79 2.97
N PRO A 876 9.48 54.84 2.13
CA PRO A 876 10.64 55.57 1.67
C PRO A 876 11.17 56.52 2.77
N SER A 877 12.47 56.79 2.72
CA SER A 877 13.17 57.75 3.59
C SER A 877 13.70 58.91 2.77
N ARG A 878 13.45 60.13 3.23
CA ARG A 878 13.98 61.33 2.59
C ARG A 878 15.41 61.58 3.02
N LEU A 879 16.34 61.55 2.07
CA LEU A 879 17.78 61.67 2.33
C LEU A 879 18.38 62.89 1.61
N GLY A 880 19.44 63.44 2.20
CA GLY A 880 20.27 64.48 1.58
C GLY A 880 21.23 63.88 0.55
N ALA A 881 21.92 64.72 -0.23
CA ALA A 881 23.07 64.25 -1.01
C ALA A 881 24.28 64.14 -0.08
N GLY A 882 24.99 63.01 -0.09
CA GLY A 882 26.11 62.79 0.83
C GLY A 882 26.26 61.34 1.27
N GLU A 883 27.12 61.11 2.25
CA GLU A 883 27.28 59.79 2.88
C GLU A 883 26.24 59.60 3.98
N HIS A 884 25.57 58.46 3.96
CA HIS A 884 24.58 58.05 4.94
C HIS A 884 24.98 56.71 5.55
N LYS A 885 24.80 56.59 6.87
CA LYS A 885 25.10 55.35 7.61
C LYS A 885 23.84 54.50 7.67
N VAL A 886 23.89 53.30 7.11
CA VAL A 886 22.83 52.30 7.24
C VAL A 886 23.24 51.29 8.30
N THR A 887 22.35 51.04 9.27
CA THR A 887 22.59 50.11 10.36
C THR A 887 21.51 49.03 10.40
N LEU A 888 21.93 47.76 10.44
CA LEU A 888 21.08 46.63 10.81
C LEU A 888 21.37 46.24 12.26
N ARG A 889 20.42 46.48 13.16
CA ARG A 889 20.54 46.27 14.61
C ARG A 889 19.73 45.06 15.06
N ASP A 890 20.34 44.31 15.99
CA ASP A 890 19.77 43.18 16.73
C ASP A 890 19.05 42.12 15.88
N PRO A 891 19.65 41.60 14.79
CA PRO A 891 19.05 40.48 14.08
C PRO A 891 18.91 39.27 15.02
N GLN A 892 17.73 38.66 15.06
CA GLN A 892 17.46 37.47 15.91
C GLN A 892 17.40 36.15 15.11
N GLN A 893 17.61 36.20 13.79
CA GLN A 893 17.57 35.04 12.89
C GLN A 893 18.90 34.85 12.15
N VAL A 894 19.15 33.62 11.68
CA VAL A 894 20.32 33.29 10.84
C VAL A 894 19.94 33.46 9.37
N PHE A 895 20.71 34.26 8.64
CA PHE A 895 20.51 34.53 7.22
C PHE A 895 21.85 34.82 6.53
N ASP A 896 21.89 34.70 5.20
CA ASP A 896 22.98 35.19 4.38
C ASP A 896 22.56 36.52 3.73
N LEU A 897 23.44 37.52 3.74
CA LEU A 897 23.25 38.85 3.17
C LEU A 897 24.18 39.05 1.98
N ASP A 898 23.65 39.54 0.86
CA ASP A 898 24.40 39.85 -0.36
C ASP A 898 24.72 41.34 -0.45
N ALA A 899 23.71 42.20 -0.36
CA ALA A 899 23.89 43.64 -0.55
C ALA A 899 22.90 44.47 0.26
N VAL A 900 23.29 45.72 0.49
CA VAL A 900 22.43 46.78 1.03
C VAL A 900 22.27 47.85 -0.04
N LEU A 901 21.04 48.28 -0.29
CA LEU A 901 20.69 49.19 -1.38
C LEU A 901 19.87 50.38 -0.87
N LEU A 902 20.18 51.58 -1.38
CA LEU A 902 19.29 52.74 -1.34
C LEU A 902 18.80 53.00 -2.76
N ILE A 903 17.51 52.74 -3.00
CA ILE A 903 16.87 52.79 -4.31
C ILE A 903 16.11 54.12 -4.43
N PRO A 904 16.45 55.02 -5.36
CA PRO A 904 15.71 56.27 -5.53
C PRO A 904 14.27 55.99 -5.95
N VAL A 905 13.31 56.70 -5.33
CA VAL A 905 11.91 56.71 -5.76
C VAL A 905 11.53 58.11 -6.25
N THR A 906 10.70 58.15 -7.28
CA THR A 906 10.19 59.42 -7.81
C THR A 906 9.17 60.05 -6.84
N PRO A 907 8.97 61.38 -6.88
CA PRO A 907 7.95 62.05 -6.06
C PRO A 907 6.55 61.47 -6.25
N GLU A 908 6.21 61.02 -7.47
CA GLU A 908 4.94 60.35 -7.76
C GLU A 908 4.84 59.00 -7.05
N GLN A 909 5.90 58.19 -7.10
CA GLN A 909 5.96 56.90 -6.40
C GLN A 909 5.95 57.05 -4.87
N ALA A 910 6.63 58.08 -4.35
CA ALA A 910 6.61 58.40 -2.92
C ALA A 910 5.21 58.84 -2.46
N ALA A 911 4.47 59.55 -3.32
CA ALA A 911 3.08 59.96 -3.05
C ALA A 911 2.08 58.80 -3.20
N GLU A 912 2.35 57.79 -4.03
CA GLU A 912 1.54 56.56 -4.13
C GLU A 912 1.74 55.62 -2.92
N LEU A 913 2.92 55.68 -2.28
CA LEU A 913 3.24 54.89 -1.08
C LEU A 913 2.75 55.51 0.24
N ALA A 914 2.58 56.83 0.29
CA ALA A 914 2.17 57.61 1.47
C ALA A 914 0.65 57.71 1.60
#